data_AF-A0A927RG27-F1
#
_entry.id   AF-A0A927RG27-F1
#
_cell.length_a   1.000
_cell.length_b   1.000
_cell.length_c   1.000
_cell.angle_alpha   90.00
_cell.angle_beta   90.00
_cell.angle_gamma   90.00
#
_symmetry.space_group_name_H-M   'P 1'
#
loop_
_entity.id
_entity.type
_entity.pdbx_description
1 polymer ?
#
loop_
_entity_poly.entity_id
_entity_poly.type
_entity_poly.pdbx_seq_one_letter_code
_entity_poly.pdbx_strand_id
1 'polypeptide(L)'
;MIRFSLALILVITRETFYNIFENFFKEIEKMKKTKKVFSLALSMLLAFTPVSGLLACDNGGSDPGDKPDVSQQEKFTVKFDLNGKSASPINDEEIEKGELVTRPTDPTFAGWTFAGWYEDAACTREFSFSTAITKDITLYAKWVENDIGGGGGEDEKTFVNVTFKVNGADYEVVSTEVGTAVVLPKAPEVDGMVFTKWTYDEEGEVEYEGEVIEGAITLYAQFKEAGAVYTVTFHAERGNAPAKQSVEIGKTAKYPIEKPTDSSHIFAGWFTEETCENLFDFNTVLEDNIDLYAGYQEIPDVDKVSIRFGGYTVDGTQKSTYDKMVKEFNDTYGKYNGISVTNSIVGNWAEYQNRASTALTEEGGFDVYMINDRNFKMWAQTRNDQIRNIGAGEEFTGNTLFDQQLDGMWTGMINRFRLNVDGWTSYEDDELWVVPIDSNPTALYYNRTVLEKNGIIVISVEDIVVTADNYETLCEKYSGIGGEGSLESVGFEYAENKSLVQLWNEDLIYDLFGNMHSYLQFVIDDKNEEEGIVGANGEEITPGYLTRNDIIPAKGFYRSIAPRNAAESNTHVPPYENEILVFNASIAMSWDEVEDIGMICTRAHNSESASTYGYFTQWWFCYGWTVGGDCVEDMTGDGAWAFSLSDYTANYMVTEAACTQSNPTDANDTNKYYIGEYTGKLYSAGQTLDFLDKIDVEKLEVTSSGSTNSATAGDIILPNQDGSFTKYNVTTGTATQIGKGINDIVGNTDNQAIRSSIRTKSSQNQNESGIYFVELPSTKEAFTRFCHLCPSDVDDESIGVSYATSTTTTDETADITKLGNGTVAFVIERGDKLGHLRNVAREYNQSWGVANVPIFKEYANPGEPTDATVKRMGVQAGHSECVAIGISAGCKDANLDEAWQFIQWMAADYFYLDADGYTYFGQQRTPTDVRYRAGQAVKADNGYIPNQPSLFEKPDEGGSSDRTSFIKAGEENLNLHLFAYAIEYESAGDWWYLPSSSWINEWASSLNAATGVRGGQMTASAWFTSGIINKTNQVLAENFSYFYDAANIIDQWERHIGADIQA
;
A
#
# COMPACT_ATOMS: atom_id res chain seq x y z
N MET A 1 -62.41 -0.52 -39.03
CA MET A 1 -63.07 -0.80 -37.74
C MET A 1 -62.24 -1.71 -36.79
N ILE A 2 -60.96 -1.99 -37.09
CA ILE A 2 -59.97 -2.62 -36.16
C ILE A 2 -58.80 -1.64 -35.90
N ARG A 3 -59.09 -0.33 -35.89
CA ARG A 3 -58.13 0.72 -35.48
C ARG A 3 -58.71 1.69 -34.45
N PHE A 4 -59.85 1.32 -33.83
CA PHE A 4 -60.48 2.09 -32.75
C PHE A 4 -60.66 1.31 -31.44
N SER A 5 -60.25 0.03 -31.38
CA SER A 5 -60.39 -0.82 -30.18
C SER A 5 -59.06 -1.11 -29.46
N LEU A 6 -57.90 -0.74 -30.02
CA LEU A 6 -56.59 -0.94 -29.38
C LEU A 6 -56.11 0.28 -28.58
N ALA A 7 -56.58 1.48 -28.89
CA ALA A 7 -56.25 2.69 -28.13
C ALA A 7 -57.01 2.79 -26.78
N LEU A 8 -58.15 2.08 -26.63
CA LEU A 8 -58.92 2.13 -25.37
C LEU A 8 -58.42 1.12 -24.32
N ILE A 9 -57.75 0.03 -24.74
CA ILE A 9 -57.21 -0.98 -23.82
C ILE A 9 -55.83 -0.56 -23.26
N LEU A 10 -55.03 0.19 -24.03
CA LEU A 10 -53.73 0.73 -23.57
C LEU A 10 -53.84 1.94 -22.64
N VAL A 11 -54.99 2.64 -22.62
CA VAL A 11 -55.22 3.76 -21.70
C VAL A 11 -55.71 3.28 -20.32
N ILE A 12 -56.41 2.14 -20.26
CA ILE A 12 -56.97 1.61 -18.99
C ILE A 12 -55.90 0.89 -18.13
N THR A 13 -54.85 0.32 -18.73
CA THR A 13 -53.76 -0.31 -17.95
C THR A 13 -52.77 0.70 -17.36
N ARG A 14 -52.60 1.87 -17.97
CA ARG A 14 -51.67 2.90 -17.49
C ARG A 14 -52.19 3.66 -16.26
N GLU A 15 -53.50 3.98 -16.21
CA GLU A 15 -54.09 4.62 -15.01
C GLU A 15 -54.18 3.67 -13.81
N THR A 16 -54.37 2.36 -14.03
CA THR A 16 -54.42 1.39 -12.93
C THR A 16 -53.03 1.16 -12.33
N PHE A 17 -51.98 1.17 -13.16
CA PHE A 17 -50.59 1.04 -12.71
C PHE A 17 -50.10 2.30 -11.98
N TYR A 18 -50.46 3.49 -12.47
CA TYR A 18 -50.10 4.76 -11.83
C TYR A 18 -50.77 4.94 -10.46
N ASN A 19 -52.04 4.53 -10.31
CA ASN A 19 -52.76 4.63 -9.03
C ASN A 19 -52.28 3.62 -7.97
N ILE A 20 -51.72 2.47 -8.37
CA ILE A 20 -51.09 1.52 -7.43
C ILE A 20 -49.74 2.07 -6.96
N PHE A 21 -48.94 2.64 -7.87
CA PHE A 21 -47.65 3.27 -7.54
C PHE A 21 -47.80 4.54 -6.69
N GLU A 22 -48.77 5.40 -6.98
CA GLU A 22 -49.07 6.60 -6.17
C GLU A 22 -49.53 6.25 -4.75
N ASN A 23 -50.33 5.20 -4.58
CA ASN A 23 -50.75 4.75 -3.24
C ASN A 23 -49.60 4.06 -2.48
N PHE A 24 -48.71 3.35 -3.19
CA PHE A 24 -47.50 2.76 -2.61
C PHE A 24 -46.52 3.84 -2.12
N PHE A 25 -46.32 4.92 -2.89
CA PHE A 25 -45.48 6.05 -2.47
C PHE A 25 -46.11 6.88 -1.34
N LYS A 26 -47.44 7.06 -1.32
CA LYS A 26 -48.14 7.74 -0.21
C LYS A 26 -48.08 6.97 1.12
N GLU A 27 -48.04 5.64 1.10
CA GLU A 27 -47.83 4.83 2.32
C GLU A 27 -46.34 4.85 2.77
N ILE A 28 -45.39 4.91 1.84
CA ILE A 28 -43.96 5.14 2.15
C ILE A 28 -43.74 6.56 2.74
N GLU A 29 -44.45 7.57 2.25
CA GLU A 29 -44.41 8.93 2.80
C GLU A 29 -45.03 9.03 4.21
N LYS A 30 -46.06 8.23 4.51
CA LYS A 30 -46.60 8.12 5.87
C LYS A 30 -45.61 7.47 6.83
N MET A 31 -44.82 6.49 6.36
CA MET A 31 -43.77 5.86 7.18
C MET A 31 -42.58 6.78 7.45
N LYS A 32 -42.25 7.73 6.54
CA LYS A 32 -41.18 8.72 6.74
C LYS A 32 -41.51 9.84 7.75
N LYS A 33 -42.74 9.98 8.23
CA LYS A 33 -43.13 11.00 9.23
C LYS A 33 -43.03 10.58 10.70
N THR A 34 -42.46 9.40 11.00
CA THR A 34 -42.29 8.94 12.40
C THR A 34 -40.90 8.39 12.68
N LYS A 35 -39.86 9.22 12.57
CA LYS A 35 -38.79 9.43 13.59
C LYS A 35 -37.73 10.37 12.99
N LYS A 36 -37.41 11.41 13.76
CA LYS A 36 -36.66 12.62 13.37
C LYS A 36 -35.24 12.29 12.91
N VAL A 37 -34.90 12.78 11.72
CA VAL A 37 -33.55 12.94 11.19
C VAL A 37 -33.29 14.45 11.03
N PHE A 38 -32.03 14.84 11.25
CA PHE A 38 -31.30 15.92 10.58
C PHE A 38 -31.89 16.32 9.21
N SER A 39 -31.87 17.58 8.75
CA SER A 39 -30.65 18.29 8.32
C SER A 39 -30.98 19.71 7.79
N LEU A 40 -29.99 20.61 7.95
CA LEU A 40 -29.59 21.85 7.26
C LEU A 40 -30.52 22.71 6.37
N ALA A 41 -30.38 24.03 6.62
CA ALA A 41 -30.17 25.19 5.72
C ALA A 41 -30.86 25.31 4.33
N LEU A 42 -31.60 26.42 4.12
CA LEU A 42 -31.22 27.59 3.28
C LEU A 42 -32.46 28.40 2.82
N SER A 43 -32.48 29.72 3.07
CA SER A 43 -33.01 30.75 2.13
C SER A 43 -32.87 32.18 2.68
N MET A 44 -32.11 33.01 1.94
CA MET A 44 -32.18 34.49 1.92
C MET A 44 -33.56 34.94 1.38
N LEU A 45 -34.11 36.17 1.49
CA LEU A 45 -33.57 37.54 1.41
C LEU A 45 -34.73 38.55 1.71
N LEU A 46 -34.39 39.81 2.11
CA LEU A 46 -35.07 41.14 1.90
C LEU A 46 -35.00 41.99 3.20
N ALA A 47 -34.65 43.28 3.27
CA ALA A 47 -34.14 44.29 2.33
C ALA A 47 -33.78 45.60 3.10
N PHE A 48 -33.02 46.49 2.42
CA PHE A 48 -32.82 47.95 2.59
C PHE A 48 -31.63 48.53 3.41
N THR A 49 -30.83 49.32 2.68
CA THR A 49 -29.67 50.19 3.01
C THR A 49 -30.13 51.65 3.24
N PRO A 50 -29.30 52.75 3.24
CA PRO A 50 -27.82 52.99 3.40
C PRO A 50 -27.48 54.22 4.33
N VAL A 51 -26.19 54.54 4.59
CA VAL A 51 -25.56 55.91 4.66
C VAL A 51 -24.01 55.72 4.73
N SER A 52 -23.24 56.05 3.66
CA SER A 52 -22.34 57.23 3.48
C SER A 52 -21.19 57.37 4.51
N GLY A 53 -19.92 57.64 4.21
CA GLY A 53 -19.22 58.05 3.00
C GLY A 53 -18.07 59.03 3.35
N LEU A 54 -16.89 58.78 2.77
CA LEU A 54 -15.91 59.75 2.23
C LEU A 54 -14.84 60.46 3.11
N LEU A 55 -13.63 60.50 2.50
CA LEU A 55 -12.49 61.46 2.53
C LEU A 55 -11.23 61.02 3.29
N ALA A 56 -9.98 61.26 2.84
CA ALA A 56 -9.29 61.53 1.57
C ALA A 56 -7.79 61.83 1.87
N CYS A 57 -6.87 61.38 0.98
CA CYS A 57 -5.46 61.77 0.69
C CYS A 57 -4.43 61.94 1.85
N ASP A 58 -3.10 61.87 1.71
CA ASP A 58 -2.17 62.03 0.58
C ASP A 58 -0.77 61.43 0.92
N ASN A 59 0.08 61.36 -0.10
CA ASN A 59 1.44 60.80 -0.30
C ASN A 59 2.55 60.91 0.79
N GLY A 60 3.51 59.96 0.71
CA GLY A 60 4.94 60.20 1.00
C GLY A 60 5.69 59.02 1.66
N GLY A 61 6.63 58.39 0.95
CA GLY A 61 7.35 57.19 1.40
C GLY A 61 8.58 57.42 2.29
N SER A 62 9.05 56.33 2.92
CA SER A 62 10.45 55.90 3.14
C SER A 62 10.48 54.81 4.23
N ASP A 63 11.13 53.68 3.94
CA ASP A 63 11.59 52.65 4.89
C ASP A 63 13.00 53.05 5.40
N PRO A 64 13.62 52.49 6.47
CA PRO A 64 13.19 51.45 7.43
C PRO A 64 13.44 51.75 8.92
N GLY A 65 12.83 50.95 9.80
CA GLY A 65 13.36 50.70 11.16
C GLY A 65 12.36 50.83 12.31
N ASP A 66 12.36 49.80 13.15
CA ASP A 66 11.74 49.61 14.48
C ASP A 66 10.28 49.10 14.57
N LYS A 67 10.16 47.97 15.27
CA LYS A 67 8.95 47.33 15.79
C LYS A 67 8.10 48.31 16.62
N PRO A 68 6.76 48.12 16.60
CA PRO A 68 6.02 47.87 17.84
C PRO A 68 5.01 46.71 17.64
N ASP A 69 5.01 45.68 18.47
CA ASP A 69 4.26 45.50 19.74
C ASP A 69 2.85 44.89 19.57
N VAL A 70 2.83 43.60 19.93
CA VAL A 70 1.81 42.70 20.48
C VAL A 70 0.39 43.27 20.70
N SER A 71 -0.62 42.63 20.10
CA SER A 71 -1.97 42.63 20.69
C SER A 71 -2.04 41.55 21.76
N GLN A 72 -1.78 41.91 23.02
CA GLN A 72 -2.08 41.02 24.14
C GLN A 72 -3.60 40.88 24.25
N GLN A 73 -4.12 39.66 24.10
CA GLN A 73 -5.49 39.34 24.54
C GLN A 73 -5.54 39.36 26.06
N GLU A 74 -6.49 40.12 26.61
CA GLU A 74 -6.73 40.24 28.05
C GLU A 74 -7.28 38.90 28.57
N LYS A 75 -6.55 38.24 29.48
CA LYS A 75 -6.96 36.97 30.13
C LYS A 75 -7.43 37.22 31.55
N PHE A 76 -8.35 36.39 32.01
CA PHE A 76 -8.91 36.42 33.35
C PHE A 76 -8.80 35.07 34.02
N THR A 77 -8.40 35.06 35.29
CA THR A 77 -8.21 33.84 36.07
C THR A 77 -9.53 33.36 36.67
N VAL A 78 -9.89 32.11 36.40
CA VAL A 78 -10.95 31.36 37.06
C VAL A 78 -10.34 30.45 38.11
N LYS A 79 -10.63 30.72 39.38
CA LYS A 79 -10.14 29.91 40.50
C LYS A 79 -11.20 28.94 40.99
N PHE A 80 -10.80 27.72 41.36
CA PHE A 80 -11.70 26.71 41.89
C PHE A 80 -11.41 26.46 43.37
N ASP A 81 -12.27 26.97 44.24
CA ASP A 81 -12.15 26.82 45.70
C ASP A 81 -13.06 25.69 46.19
N LEU A 82 -12.48 24.67 46.83
CA LEU A 82 -13.21 23.52 47.37
C LEU A 82 -14.01 23.83 48.66
N ASN A 83 -14.09 25.10 49.05
CA ASN A 83 -14.86 25.65 50.18
C ASN A 83 -14.48 25.01 51.53
N GLY A 84 -13.17 24.84 51.75
CA GLY A 84 -12.59 24.34 53.00
C GLY A 84 -12.56 22.82 53.18
N LYS A 85 -12.86 22.02 52.14
CA LYS A 85 -12.69 20.56 52.13
C LYS A 85 -11.40 20.16 51.40
N SER A 86 -10.67 19.17 51.93
CA SER A 86 -9.39 18.71 51.36
C SER A 86 -9.62 17.51 50.44
N ALA A 87 -9.67 17.76 49.12
CA ALA A 87 -9.68 16.75 48.05
C ALA A 87 -8.48 17.01 47.10
N SER A 88 -8.33 16.21 46.04
CA SER A 88 -7.32 16.47 45.00
C SER A 88 -7.41 17.92 44.49
N PRO A 89 -6.30 18.67 44.41
CA PRO A 89 -6.32 20.08 44.05
C PRO A 89 -6.78 20.27 42.60
N ILE A 90 -7.72 21.21 42.39
CA ILE A 90 -8.13 21.66 41.05
C ILE A 90 -7.34 22.93 40.75
N ASN A 91 -6.64 22.94 39.63
CA ASN A 91 -5.82 24.07 39.23
C ASN A 91 -6.70 25.25 38.78
N ASP A 92 -6.23 26.47 39.06
CA ASP A 92 -6.84 27.68 38.50
C ASP A 92 -6.61 27.71 36.97
N GLU A 93 -7.58 28.19 36.20
CA GLU A 93 -7.49 28.32 34.74
C GLU A 93 -7.42 29.80 34.34
N GLU A 94 -6.58 30.16 33.36
CA GLU A 94 -6.58 31.49 32.76
C GLU A 94 -7.31 31.47 31.41
N ILE A 95 -8.46 32.15 31.37
CA ILE A 95 -9.39 32.13 30.25
C ILE A 95 -9.33 33.47 29.52
N GLU A 96 -9.29 33.45 28.19
CA GLU A 96 -9.34 34.68 27.39
C GLU A 96 -10.67 35.40 27.57
N LYS A 97 -10.63 36.74 27.62
CA LYS A 97 -11.81 37.57 27.79
C LYS A 97 -12.86 37.27 26.71
N GLY A 98 -14.01 36.77 27.16
CA GLY A 98 -15.14 36.44 26.30
C GLY A 98 -15.31 34.94 26.04
N GLU A 99 -14.32 34.11 26.37
CA GLU A 99 -14.38 32.65 26.22
C GLU A 99 -15.00 31.97 27.45
N LEU A 100 -15.40 30.71 27.28
CA LEU A 100 -16.04 29.90 28.33
C LEU A 100 -14.98 29.13 29.12
N VAL A 101 -15.17 28.98 30.43
CA VAL A 101 -14.35 28.07 31.24
C VAL A 101 -14.91 26.66 31.14
N THR A 102 -14.04 25.66 30.98
CA THR A 102 -14.47 24.26 30.90
C THR A 102 -14.80 23.75 32.30
N ARG A 103 -15.87 22.96 32.44
CA ARG A 103 -16.24 22.41 33.75
C ARG A 103 -15.20 21.36 34.18
N PRO A 104 -14.55 21.52 35.35
CA PRO A 104 -13.63 20.49 35.85
C PRO A 104 -14.40 19.23 36.22
N THR A 105 -13.71 18.09 36.26
CA THR A 105 -14.26 16.86 36.83
C THR A 105 -14.74 17.12 38.26
N ASP A 106 -15.92 16.59 38.59
CA ASP A 106 -16.54 16.86 39.88
C ASP A 106 -15.61 16.36 41.01
N PRO A 107 -15.17 17.24 41.92
CA PRO A 107 -14.27 16.83 42.99
C PRO A 107 -14.96 15.83 43.90
N THR A 108 -14.19 14.93 44.49
CA THR A 108 -14.69 13.91 45.42
C THR A 108 -14.18 14.17 46.83
N PHE A 109 -15.07 14.08 47.84
CA PHE A 109 -14.70 14.21 49.24
C PHE A 109 -15.50 13.22 50.09
N ALA A 110 -14.81 12.34 50.82
CA ALA A 110 -15.45 11.24 51.54
C ALA A 110 -16.56 11.71 52.51
N GLY A 111 -17.75 11.10 52.42
CA GLY A 111 -18.92 11.43 53.25
C GLY A 111 -19.76 12.63 52.78
N TRP A 112 -19.40 13.25 51.65
CA TRP A 112 -20.09 14.43 51.10
C TRP A 112 -20.26 14.30 49.58
N THR A 113 -21.43 14.69 49.07
CA THR A 113 -21.70 14.71 47.63
C THR A 113 -21.46 16.10 47.08
N PHE A 114 -20.67 16.20 46.01
CA PHE A 114 -20.48 17.44 45.27
C PHE A 114 -21.77 17.80 44.51
N ALA A 115 -22.27 19.02 44.72
CA ALA A 115 -23.57 19.47 44.23
C ALA A 115 -23.48 20.61 43.21
N GLY A 116 -22.27 21.00 42.78
CA GLY A 116 -22.05 22.02 41.75
C GLY A 116 -21.16 23.19 42.19
N TRP A 117 -20.85 24.05 41.23
CA TRP A 117 -19.98 25.22 41.39
C TRP A 117 -20.79 26.51 41.51
N TYR A 118 -20.41 27.39 42.44
CA TYR A 118 -21.17 28.59 42.78
C TYR A 118 -20.27 29.84 42.77
N GLU A 119 -20.81 30.99 42.38
CA GLU A 119 -20.05 32.25 42.32
C GLU A 119 -19.80 32.89 43.70
N ASP A 120 -20.29 32.30 44.78
CA ASP A 120 -20.12 32.79 46.15
C ASP A 120 -19.89 31.65 47.14
N ALA A 121 -19.04 31.89 48.15
CA ALA A 121 -18.67 30.90 49.17
C ALA A 121 -19.83 30.43 50.05
N ALA A 122 -20.95 31.16 50.11
CA ALA A 122 -22.18 30.72 50.78
C ALA A 122 -23.02 29.76 49.92
N CYS A 123 -22.58 29.48 48.69
CA CYS A 123 -23.19 28.59 47.70
C CYS A 123 -24.68 28.91 47.44
N THR A 124 -24.97 30.21 47.22
CA THR A 124 -26.32 30.72 46.98
C THR A 124 -26.62 31.06 45.51
N ARG A 125 -25.59 31.35 44.69
CA ARG A 125 -25.70 31.62 43.24
C ARG A 125 -24.88 30.61 42.44
N GLU A 126 -25.55 29.67 41.79
CA GLU A 126 -24.90 28.63 40.97
C GLU A 126 -24.28 29.22 39.70
N PHE A 127 -23.09 28.75 39.35
CA PHE A 127 -22.37 29.18 38.16
C PHE A 127 -22.63 28.24 36.99
N SER A 128 -22.97 28.81 35.83
CA SER A 128 -23.18 28.07 34.57
C SER A 128 -21.95 28.14 33.68
N PHE A 129 -21.38 27.00 33.31
CA PHE A 129 -20.18 26.90 32.46
C PHE A 129 -20.39 27.30 30.99
N SER A 130 -21.62 27.64 30.61
CA SER A 130 -21.92 28.33 29.35
C SER A 130 -21.83 29.86 29.44
N THR A 131 -21.34 30.41 30.56
CA THR A 131 -21.19 31.85 30.79
C THR A 131 -19.77 32.32 30.44
N ALA A 132 -19.66 33.30 29.55
CA ALA A 132 -18.38 33.88 29.14
C ALA A 132 -17.65 34.59 30.30
N ILE A 133 -16.36 34.28 30.43
CA ILE A 133 -15.48 34.86 31.44
C ILE A 133 -15.02 36.24 30.97
N THR A 134 -15.46 37.26 31.68
CA THR A 134 -15.19 38.67 31.34
C THR A 134 -14.46 39.44 32.45
N LYS A 135 -14.07 38.73 33.51
CA LYS A 135 -13.24 39.18 34.65
C LYS A 135 -12.79 37.95 35.45
N ASP A 136 -11.78 38.12 36.30
CA ASP A 136 -11.38 37.07 37.25
C ASP A 136 -12.57 36.67 38.14
N ILE A 137 -12.72 35.37 38.37
CA ILE A 137 -13.81 34.83 39.18
C ILE A 137 -13.33 33.63 39.99
N THR A 138 -13.86 33.46 41.21
CA THR A 138 -13.64 32.26 42.01
C THR A 138 -14.94 31.50 42.13
N LEU A 139 -14.91 30.22 41.76
CA LEU A 139 -16.01 29.30 41.82
C LEU A 139 -15.85 28.39 43.03
N TYR A 140 -16.86 28.35 43.89
CA TYR A 140 -16.85 27.64 45.16
C TYR A 140 -17.66 26.34 45.05
N ALA A 141 -17.05 25.24 45.45
CA ALA A 141 -17.69 23.93 45.49
C ALA A 141 -18.79 23.89 46.55
N LYS A 142 -19.99 23.45 46.17
CA LYS A 142 -21.07 23.13 47.11
C LYS A 142 -21.04 21.66 47.47
N TRP A 143 -21.06 21.39 48.77
CA TRP A 143 -21.08 20.04 49.31
C TRP A 143 -22.36 19.80 50.10
N VAL A 144 -23.00 18.67 49.86
CA VAL A 144 -24.13 18.18 50.66
C VAL A 144 -23.61 17.03 51.52
N GLU A 145 -23.79 17.14 52.84
CA GLU A 145 -23.42 16.06 53.77
C GLU A 145 -24.28 14.85 53.47
N ASN A 146 -23.65 13.70 53.27
CA ASN A 146 -24.40 12.47 53.16
C ASN A 146 -24.83 12.10 54.59
N ASP A 147 -26.11 12.31 54.90
CA ASP A 147 -26.67 12.19 56.25
C ASP A 147 -26.51 10.76 56.79
N ILE A 148 -25.44 10.52 57.56
CA ILE A 148 -25.26 9.28 58.34
C ILE A 148 -26.09 9.43 59.62
N GLY A 149 -27.39 9.18 59.46
CA GLY A 149 -28.41 9.46 60.48
C GLY A 149 -29.54 8.46 60.55
N GLY A 150 -29.23 7.15 60.50
CA GLY A 150 -30.01 6.06 61.09
C GLY A 150 -31.41 5.76 60.53
N GLY A 151 -31.53 4.63 59.81
CA GLY A 151 -32.81 3.92 59.70
C GLY A 151 -33.06 3.07 58.45
N GLY A 152 -32.31 1.98 58.27
CA GLY A 152 -32.82 0.70 57.74
C GLY A 152 -33.04 0.51 56.22
N GLY A 153 -32.16 -0.31 55.61
CA GLY A 153 -32.51 -1.30 54.57
C GLY A 153 -31.91 -1.11 53.17
N GLU A 154 -30.96 -2.01 52.82
CA GLU A 154 -30.52 -2.48 51.47
C GLU A 154 -29.91 -1.40 50.54
N ASP A 155 -28.64 -1.34 50.15
CA ASP A 155 -27.41 -2.13 50.30
C ASP A 155 -26.25 -1.13 50.48
N GLU A 156 -25.48 -1.24 51.57
CA GLU A 156 -24.37 -0.33 51.86
C GLU A 156 -23.12 -0.80 51.09
N LYS A 157 -22.77 -0.09 50.01
CA LYS A 157 -21.56 -0.36 49.21
C LYS A 157 -20.32 -0.21 50.10
N THR A 158 -19.73 -1.34 50.47
CA THR A 158 -18.53 -1.39 51.30
C THR A 158 -17.32 -1.39 50.37
N PHE A 159 -16.26 -0.64 50.67
CA PHE A 159 -15.03 -0.63 49.89
C PHE A 159 -13.88 -1.22 50.69
N VAL A 160 -12.97 -1.93 50.02
CA VAL A 160 -11.83 -2.63 50.63
C VAL A 160 -10.55 -2.32 49.86
N ASN A 161 -9.43 -2.31 50.58
CA ASN A 161 -8.11 -2.07 49.99
C ASN A 161 -7.49 -3.38 49.49
N VAL A 162 -6.93 -3.32 48.30
CA VAL A 162 -6.04 -4.33 47.72
C VAL A 162 -4.64 -3.76 47.72
N THR A 163 -3.71 -4.45 48.37
CA THR A 163 -2.30 -4.07 48.40
C THR A 163 -1.51 -4.97 47.45
N PHE A 164 -0.86 -4.40 46.46
CA PHE A 164 0.03 -5.11 45.55
C PHE A 164 1.46 -5.03 46.07
N LYS A 165 2.18 -6.15 46.05
CA LYS A 165 3.55 -6.26 46.55
C LYS A 165 4.51 -6.83 45.51
N VAL A 166 5.69 -6.22 45.43
CA VAL A 166 6.80 -6.65 44.56
C VAL A 166 8.03 -6.81 45.44
N ASN A 167 8.63 -8.01 45.43
CA ASN A 167 9.78 -8.33 46.28
C ASN A 167 9.55 -7.96 47.78
N GLY A 168 8.32 -8.17 48.26
CA GLY A 168 7.89 -7.89 49.64
C GLY A 168 7.57 -6.41 49.96
N ALA A 169 7.88 -5.48 49.06
CA ALA A 169 7.58 -4.05 49.21
C ALA A 169 6.20 -3.70 48.62
N ASP A 170 5.50 -2.73 49.21
CA ASP A 170 4.23 -2.25 48.67
C ASP A 170 4.51 -1.54 47.34
N TYR A 171 3.92 -2.06 46.27
CA TYR A 171 4.00 -1.54 44.90
C TYR A 171 2.87 -0.55 44.64
N GLU A 172 1.63 -0.95 44.94
CA GLU A 172 0.44 -0.10 44.80
C GLU A 172 -0.65 -0.50 45.78
N VAL A 173 -1.53 0.44 46.17
CA VAL A 173 -2.74 0.16 46.97
C VAL A 173 -3.96 0.73 46.27
N VAL A 174 -4.89 -0.14 45.88
CA VAL A 174 -6.13 0.23 45.18
C VAL A 174 -7.33 -0.03 46.10
N SER A 175 -8.32 0.87 46.12
CA SER A 175 -9.58 0.68 46.85
C SER A 175 -10.68 0.30 45.87
N THR A 176 -11.29 -0.88 46.05
CA THR A 176 -12.39 -1.36 45.19
C THR A 176 -13.63 -1.74 45.99
N GLU A 177 -14.79 -1.79 45.33
CA GLU A 177 -16.08 -2.12 45.95
C GLU A 177 -16.14 -3.62 46.28
N VAL A 178 -16.61 -3.96 47.48
CA VAL A 178 -16.84 -5.34 47.93
C VAL A 178 -17.79 -6.03 46.95
N GLY A 179 -17.39 -7.20 46.45
CA GLY A 179 -18.13 -7.96 45.44
C GLY A 179 -17.81 -7.58 43.99
N THR A 180 -16.76 -6.80 43.74
CA THR A 180 -16.24 -6.52 42.40
C THR A 180 -14.82 -7.09 42.21
N ALA A 181 -14.46 -7.39 40.95
CA ALA A 181 -13.12 -7.85 40.59
C ALA A 181 -12.09 -6.73 40.80
N VAL A 182 -10.85 -7.11 41.09
CA VAL A 182 -9.77 -6.16 41.34
C VAL A 182 -9.23 -5.64 40.01
N VAL A 183 -9.05 -4.32 39.92
CA VAL A 183 -8.28 -3.71 38.84
C VAL A 183 -6.80 -3.90 39.15
N LEU A 184 -6.12 -4.72 38.34
CA LEU A 184 -4.69 -5.01 38.50
C LEU A 184 -3.84 -3.82 38.02
N PRO A 185 -2.71 -3.53 38.68
CA PRO A 185 -1.77 -2.49 38.26
C PRO A 185 -0.89 -3.01 37.12
N LYS A 186 -0.14 -2.11 36.47
CA LYS A 186 0.87 -2.49 35.48
C LYS A 186 1.80 -3.58 36.04
N ALA A 187 2.09 -4.60 35.23
CA ALA A 187 3.04 -5.66 35.55
C ALA A 187 4.38 -5.06 36.03
N PRO A 188 4.88 -5.46 37.20
CA PRO A 188 6.11 -4.90 37.76
C PRO A 188 7.35 -5.41 37.02
N GLU A 189 8.31 -4.52 36.78
CA GLU A 189 9.56 -4.84 36.08
C GLU A 189 10.69 -5.15 37.08
N VAL A 190 11.37 -6.29 36.90
CA VAL A 190 12.51 -6.70 37.73
C VAL A 190 13.64 -7.20 36.81
N ASP A 191 14.81 -6.58 36.90
CA ASP A 191 15.97 -6.88 36.05
C ASP A 191 16.34 -8.38 36.06
N GLY A 192 16.51 -8.97 34.87
CA GLY A 192 16.79 -10.40 34.68
C GLY A 192 15.62 -11.36 34.95
N MET A 193 14.43 -10.85 35.22
CA MET A 193 13.24 -11.63 35.57
C MET A 193 12.01 -11.20 34.74
N VAL A 194 11.20 -12.16 34.30
CA VAL A 194 9.92 -11.91 33.62
C VAL A 194 8.79 -12.05 34.63
N PHE A 195 7.95 -11.03 34.76
CA PHE A 195 6.72 -11.10 35.56
C PHE A 195 5.79 -12.18 34.99
N THR A 196 5.24 -13.02 35.87
CA THR A 196 4.35 -14.10 35.45
C THR A 196 2.91 -13.84 35.87
N LYS A 197 2.64 -13.59 37.15
CA LYS A 197 1.27 -13.48 37.68
C LYS A 197 1.20 -12.81 39.05
N TRP A 198 -0.02 -12.47 39.47
CA TRP A 198 -0.33 -12.05 40.84
C TRP A 198 -0.85 -13.23 41.67
N THR A 199 -0.40 -13.35 42.91
CA THR A 199 -0.79 -14.44 43.83
C THR A 199 -1.19 -13.91 45.20
N TYR A 200 -2.00 -14.63 45.95
CA TYR A 200 -2.41 -14.25 47.31
C TYR A 200 -1.31 -14.44 48.36
N ASP A 201 -0.25 -15.16 48.01
CA ASP A 201 0.91 -15.48 48.86
C ASP A 201 2.24 -15.16 48.18
N GLU A 202 3.29 -14.94 48.97
CA GLU A 202 4.63 -14.63 48.48
C GLU A 202 5.27 -15.83 47.75
N GLU A 203 4.91 -17.05 48.14
CA GLU A 203 5.45 -18.30 47.59
C GLU A 203 4.94 -18.62 46.18
N GLY A 204 3.87 -17.96 45.74
CA GLY A 204 3.29 -18.08 44.40
C GLY A 204 2.34 -19.27 44.23
N GLU A 205 1.87 -19.87 45.32
CA GLU A 205 1.11 -21.13 45.33
C GLU A 205 -0.39 -20.95 45.03
N VAL A 206 -0.95 -19.78 45.35
CA VAL A 206 -2.36 -19.45 45.15
C VAL A 206 -2.49 -18.23 44.24
N GLU A 207 -2.82 -18.49 42.98
CA GLU A 207 -3.03 -17.47 41.96
C GLU A 207 -4.27 -16.62 42.20
N TYR A 208 -4.20 -15.36 41.77
CA TYR A 208 -5.36 -14.50 41.66
C TYR A 208 -5.93 -14.59 40.24
N GLU A 209 -7.07 -15.25 40.07
CA GLU A 209 -7.71 -15.46 38.77
C GLU A 209 -8.80 -14.40 38.47
N GLY A 210 -8.77 -13.26 39.18
CA GLY A 210 -9.74 -12.18 38.97
C GLY A 210 -11.01 -12.31 39.82
N GLU A 211 -10.99 -13.06 40.92
CA GLU A 211 -12.19 -13.24 41.74
C GLU A 211 -12.62 -11.93 42.42
N VAL A 212 -13.92 -11.81 42.65
CA VAL A 212 -14.50 -10.69 43.39
C VAL A 212 -14.02 -10.73 44.84
N ILE A 213 -13.66 -9.57 45.39
CA ILE A 213 -13.12 -9.52 46.74
C ILE A 213 -14.17 -9.13 47.77
N GLU A 214 -14.24 -9.90 48.86
CA GLU A 214 -15.17 -9.68 49.96
C GLU A 214 -14.55 -8.89 51.13
N GLY A 215 -13.24 -8.65 51.07
CA GLY A 215 -12.42 -8.10 52.15
C GLY A 215 -11.12 -7.51 51.62
N ALA A 216 -10.37 -6.82 52.49
CA ALA A 216 -9.04 -6.33 52.12
C ALA A 216 -8.09 -7.51 51.89
N ILE A 217 -7.37 -7.49 50.76
CA ILE A 217 -6.43 -8.54 50.37
C ILE A 217 -5.06 -7.97 50.03
N THR A 218 -4.07 -8.84 49.93
CA THR A 218 -2.72 -8.50 49.46
C THR A 218 -2.35 -9.47 48.36
N LEU A 219 -1.88 -8.93 47.23
CA LEU A 219 -1.43 -9.69 46.07
C LEU A 219 0.07 -9.49 45.87
N TYR A 220 0.78 -10.56 45.53
CA TYR A 220 2.22 -10.60 45.38
C TYR A 220 2.59 -10.93 43.94
N ALA A 221 3.53 -10.17 43.38
CA ALA A 221 4.02 -10.39 42.03
C ALA A 221 4.98 -11.57 41.98
N GLN A 222 4.75 -12.48 41.03
CA GLN A 222 5.59 -13.63 40.77
C GLN A 222 6.45 -13.42 39.53
N PHE A 223 7.65 -14.00 39.56
CA PHE A 223 8.69 -13.79 38.57
C PHE A 223 9.41 -15.09 38.22
N LYS A 224 9.93 -15.19 36.99
CA LYS A 224 10.84 -16.26 36.53
C LYS A 224 12.06 -15.68 35.83
N GLU A 225 13.21 -16.36 35.87
CA GLU A 225 14.43 -15.90 35.21
C GLU A 225 14.25 -15.76 33.69
N ALA A 226 14.79 -14.69 33.11
CA ALA A 226 14.82 -14.48 31.67
C ALA A 226 15.58 -15.61 30.96
N GLY A 227 14.98 -16.18 29.90
CA GLY A 227 15.50 -17.36 29.18
C GLY A 227 14.99 -18.71 29.68
N ALA A 228 14.16 -18.74 30.73
CA ALA A 228 13.34 -19.91 31.01
C ALA A 228 12.40 -20.22 29.81
N VAL A 229 12.03 -21.50 29.64
CA VAL A 229 11.20 -21.95 28.52
C VAL A 229 9.95 -22.68 29.00
N TYR A 230 8.83 -22.39 28.35
CA TYR A 230 7.62 -23.21 28.38
C TYR A 230 7.70 -24.34 27.36
N THR A 231 7.14 -25.48 27.72
CA THR A 231 7.04 -26.66 26.87
C THR A 231 5.64 -26.73 26.29
N VAL A 232 5.56 -26.77 24.95
CA VAL A 232 4.33 -27.07 24.22
C VAL A 232 4.37 -28.55 23.84
N THR A 233 3.43 -29.33 24.37
CA THR A 233 3.30 -30.75 24.05
C THR A 233 2.08 -30.97 23.16
N PHE A 234 2.28 -31.64 22.03
CA PHE A 234 1.22 -31.94 21.08
C PHE A 234 0.72 -33.38 21.26
N HIS A 235 -0.59 -33.55 21.38
CA HIS A 235 -1.27 -34.83 21.49
C HIS A 235 -2.09 -35.10 20.24
N ALA A 236 -1.81 -36.23 19.59
CA ALA A 236 -2.55 -36.67 18.42
C ALA A 236 -3.10 -38.07 18.69
N GLU A 237 -4.42 -38.20 18.79
CA GLU A 237 -5.05 -39.53 18.88
C GLU A 237 -4.93 -40.31 17.57
N ARG A 238 -4.78 -39.60 16.44
CA ARG A 238 -4.68 -40.16 15.09
C ARG A 238 -3.45 -39.63 14.37
N GLY A 239 -2.72 -40.52 13.72
CA GLY A 239 -1.46 -40.17 13.05
C GLY A 239 -0.32 -39.90 14.03
N ASN A 240 0.73 -39.23 13.55
CA ASN A 240 1.89 -38.87 14.37
C ASN A 240 1.72 -37.45 14.91
N ALA A 241 1.88 -37.28 16.22
CA ALA A 241 1.98 -35.96 16.82
C ALA A 241 3.30 -35.27 16.42
N PRO A 242 3.31 -33.94 16.25
CA PRO A 242 4.52 -33.17 16.06
C PRO A 242 5.50 -33.28 17.24
N ALA A 243 6.74 -32.87 16.99
CA ALA A 243 7.71 -32.70 18.06
C ALA A 243 7.27 -31.60 19.04
N LYS A 244 7.59 -31.80 20.31
CA LYS A 244 7.39 -30.78 21.36
C LYS A 244 8.19 -29.54 21.04
N GLN A 245 7.68 -28.38 21.45
CA GLN A 245 8.40 -27.11 21.34
C GLN A 245 8.86 -26.61 22.70
N SER A 246 9.99 -25.92 22.69
CA SER A 246 10.47 -25.10 23.81
C SER A 246 10.35 -23.65 23.37
N VAL A 247 9.54 -22.89 24.10
CA VAL A 247 9.19 -21.50 23.80
C VAL A 247 9.69 -20.66 24.95
N GLU A 248 10.52 -19.66 24.69
CA GLU A 248 10.99 -18.74 25.74
C GLU A 248 9.79 -18.01 26.37
N ILE A 249 9.84 -17.77 27.70
CA ILE A 249 8.79 -17.01 28.40
C ILE A 249 8.62 -15.64 27.73
N GLY A 250 7.37 -15.20 27.53
CA GLY A 250 7.05 -13.96 26.80
C GLY A 250 7.03 -14.11 25.28
N LYS A 251 7.25 -15.31 24.75
CA LYS A 251 7.11 -15.63 23.32
C LYS A 251 5.87 -16.51 23.06
N THR A 252 5.49 -16.60 21.80
CA THR A 252 4.38 -17.44 21.32
C THR A 252 4.87 -18.79 20.80
N ALA A 253 4.00 -19.79 20.84
CA ALA A 253 4.27 -21.09 20.23
C ALA A 253 4.28 -20.99 18.70
N LYS A 254 5.07 -21.83 18.02
CA LYS A 254 5.01 -21.92 16.55
C LYS A 254 3.96 -22.95 16.15
N TYR A 255 3.17 -22.66 15.13
CA TYR A 255 2.27 -23.66 14.58
C TYR A 255 3.07 -24.80 13.92
N PRO A 256 2.76 -26.07 14.21
CA PRO A 256 3.42 -27.20 13.56
C PRO A 256 3.09 -27.27 12.07
N ILE A 257 4.10 -27.12 11.20
CA ILE A 257 3.94 -27.32 9.74
C ILE A 257 3.56 -28.79 9.44
N GLU A 258 4.11 -29.73 10.20
CA GLU A 258 3.71 -31.14 10.13
C GLU A 258 2.44 -31.37 10.93
N LYS A 259 1.35 -31.70 10.23
CA LYS A 259 0.05 -32.01 10.85
C LYS A 259 -0.09 -33.52 11.07
N PRO A 260 -0.83 -33.95 12.10
CA PRO A 260 -1.21 -35.35 12.24
C PRO A 260 -1.96 -35.82 10.99
N THR A 261 -1.48 -36.92 10.40
CA THR A 261 -2.06 -37.48 9.16
C THR A 261 -2.85 -38.74 9.47
N ASP A 262 -4.10 -38.78 9.03
CA ASP A 262 -4.99 -39.94 9.14
C ASP A 262 -5.70 -40.17 7.80
N SER A 263 -5.87 -41.41 7.35
CA SER A 263 -6.51 -41.65 6.04
C SER A 263 -8.03 -41.42 6.02
N SER A 264 -8.67 -41.38 7.20
CA SER A 264 -10.13 -41.26 7.36
C SER A 264 -10.59 -39.91 7.91
N HIS A 265 -9.67 -39.03 8.32
CA HIS A 265 -9.99 -37.71 8.86
C HIS A 265 -9.12 -36.60 8.23
N ILE A 266 -9.62 -35.37 8.29
CA ILE A 266 -8.85 -34.14 8.12
C ILE A 266 -8.54 -33.54 9.49
N PHE A 267 -7.38 -32.90 9.62
CA PHE A 267 -6.96 -32.24 10.85
C PHE A 267 -7.65 -30.87 10.96
N ALA A 268 -8.40 -30.66 12.05
CA ALA A 268 -9.24 -29.47 12.27
C ALA A 268 -8.54 -28.34 13.04
N GLY A 269 -7.42 -28.63 13.72
CA GLY A 269 -6.71 -27.64 14.52
C GLY A 269 -6.14 -28.22 15.82
N TRP A 270 -5.45 -27.36 16.56
CA TRP A 270 -4.93 -27.66 17.89
C TRP A 270 -5.82 -27.00 18.93
N PHE A 271 -6.29 -27.78 19.90
CA PHE A 271 -7.23 -27.34 20.93
C PHE A 271 -6.58 -27.42 22.30
N THR A 272 -7.02 -26.59 23.23
CA THR A 272 -6.46 -26.55 24.60
C THR A 272 -6.91 -27.73 25.47
N GLU A 273 -7.82 -28.58 24.98
CA GLU A 273 -8.31 -29.74 25.69
C GLU A 273 -8.74 -30.89 24.76
N GLU A 274 -8.81 -32.11 25.30
CA GLU A 274 -9.18 -33.33 24.55
C GLU A 274 -10.59 -33.26 23.92
N THR A 275 -11.51 -32.48 24.50
CA THR A 275 -12.88 -32.32 23.97
C THR A 275 -12.94 -31.48 22.69
N CYS A 276 -11.85 -30.78 22.36
CA CYS A 276 -11.73 -29.94 21.17
C CYS A 276 -12.81 -28.85 21.07
N GLU A 277 -13.08 -28.14 22.17
CA GLU A 277 -14.09 -27.07 22.21
C GLU A 277 -13.47 -25.69 21.95
N ASN A 278 -12.23 -25.46 22.41
CA ASN A 278 -11.51 -24.20 22.30
C ASN A 278 -10.26 -24.37 21.42
N LEU A 279 -10.29 -23.75 20.24
CA LEU A 279 -9.16 -23.71 19.32
C LEU A 279 -8.05 -22.83 19.92
N PHE A 280 -6.81 -23.31 19.88
CA PHE A 280 -5.66 -22.57 20.38
C PHE A 280 -5.15 -21.55 19.36
N ASP A 281 -5.10 -20.28 19.77
CA ASP A 281 -4.47 -19.21 19.00
C ASP A 281 -2.97 -19.18 19.29
N PHE A 282 -2.17 -19.51 18.28
CA PHE A 282 -0.70 -19.48 18.36
C PHE A 282 -0.10 -18.06 18.39
N ASN A 283 -0.91 -17.01 18.39
CA ASN A 283 -0.48 -15.66 18.75
C ASN A 283 -0.54 -15.40 20.27
N THR A 284 -1.10 -16.33 21.03
CA THR A 284 -1.14 -16.23 22.49
C THR A 284 0.26 -16.38 23.05
N VAL A 285 0.72 -15.38 23.80
CA VAL A 285 1.94 -15.46 24.61
C VAL A 285 1.71 -16.52 25.69
N LEU A 286 2.65 -17.47 25.81
CA LEU A 286 2.47 -18.57 26.77
C LEU A 286 2.74 -18.10 28.20
N GLU A 287 1.85 -18.49 29.11
CA GLU A 287 1.95 -18.20 30.55
C GLU A 287 2.39 -19.43 31.37
N ASP A 288 2.22 -20.65 30.84
CA ASP A 288 2.76 -21.90 31.38
C ASP A 288 3.03 -22.93 30.26
N ASN A 289 3.56 -24.10 30.63
CA ASN A 289 3.54 -25.28 29.77
C ASN A 289 2.11 -25.59 29.33
N ILE A 290 1.94 -25.96 28.06
CA ILE A 290 0.62 -26.23 27.50
C ILE A 290 0.60 -27.57 26.76
N ASP A 291 -0.48 -28.32 26.96
CA ASP A 291 -0.81 -29.51 26.21
C ASP A 291 -1.87 -29.14 25.15
N LEU A 292 -1.56 -29.39 23.88
CA LEU A 292 -2.43 -29.10 22.75
C LEU A 292 -2.90 -30.39 22.09
N TYR A 293 -4.20 -30.50 21.86
CA TYR A 293 -4.86 -31.71 21.38
C TYR A 293 -5.34 -31.53 19.93
N ALA A 294 -5.04 -32.51 19.09
CA ALA A 294 -5.44 -32.49 17.70
C ALA A 294 -6.95 -32.74 17.55
N GLY A 295 -7.66 -31.80 16.94
CA GLY A 295 -9.04 -32.00 16.48
C GLY A 295 -9.09 -32.65 15.10
N TYR A 296 -10.14 -33.43 14.84
CA TYR A 296 -10.30 -34.18 13.59
C TYR A 296 -11.73 -34.12 13.07
N GLN A 297 -11.87 -33.97 11.76
CA GLN A 297 -13.15 -34.06 11.05
C GLN A 297 -13.14 -35.30 10.14
N GLU A 298 -14.19 -36.12 10.21
CA GLU A 298 -14.31 -37.35 9.40
C GLU A 298 -14.45 -37.01 7.90
N ILE A 299 -13.79 -37.80 7.06
CA ILE A 299 -13.86 -37.64 5.60
C ILE A 299 -15.13 -38.35 5.10
N PRO A 300 -16.02 -37.64 4.38
CA PRO A 300 -17.21 -38.26 3.81
C PRO A 300 -16.85 -39.23 2.66
N ASP A 301 -17.70 -40.23 2.44
CA ASP A 301 -17.58 -41.15 1.30
C ASP A 301 -18.11 -40.47 0.04
N VAL A 302 -17.20 -39.89 -0.75
CA VAL A 302 -17.50 -39.10 -1.96
C VAL A 302 -16.72 -39.62 -3.17
N ASP A 303 -17.29 -39.41 -4.36
CA ASP A 303 -16.64 -39.77 -5.62
C ASP A 303 -15.35 -38.97 -5.83
N LYS A 304 -14.34 -39.61 -6.44
CA LYS A 304 -13.04 -38.98 -6.64
C LYS A 304 -12.91 -38.35 -8.01
N VAL A 305 -12.56 -37.06 -8.03
CA VAL A 305 -12.26 -36.28 -9.24
C VAL A 305 -10.78 -35.89 -9.25
N SER A 306 -10.17 -35.90 -10.44
CA SER A 306 -8.79 -35.49 -10.65
C SER A 306 -8.76 -34.22 -11.50
N ILE A 307 -8.11 -33.19 -10.97
CA ILE A 307 -7.87 -31.89 -11.61
C ILE A 307 -6.39 -31.78 -11.97
N ARG A 308 -6.08 -31.31 -13.17
CA ARG A 308 -4.71 -31.03 -13.62
C ARG A 308 -4.46 -29.54 -13.61
N PHE A 309 -3.47 -29.14 -12.82
CA PHE A 309 -3.06 -27.76 -12.69
C PHE A 309 -1.77 -27.50 -13.49
N GLY A 310 -1.87 -26.69 -14.55
CA GLY A 310 -0.74 -26.26 -15.37
C GLY A 310 -0.25 -24.88 -14.98
N GLY A 311 1.06 -24.66 -14.98
CA GLY A 311 1.60 -23.32 -14.73
C GLY A 311 3.08 -23.16 -15.04
N TYR A 312 3.62 -21.99 -14.71
CA TYR A 312 5.01 -21.62 -14.96
C TYR A 312 5.56 -20.73 -13.85
N THR A 313 6.78 -21.03 -13.42
CA THR A 313 7.64 -20.10 -12.65
C THR A 313 9.10 -20.51 -12.79
N VAL A 314 10.02 -19.55 -12.86
CA VAL A 314 11.47 -19.78 -12.90
C VAL A 314 12.10 -19.88 -11.51
N ASP A 315 11.43 -19.38 -10.46
CA ASP A 315 11.94 -19.48 -9.08
C ASP A 315 11.56 -20.85 -8.50
N GLY A 316 12.57 -21.69 -8.22
CA GLY A 316 12.38 -22.99 -7.58
C GLY A 316 11.73 -22.90 -6.19
N THR A 317 11.93 -21.80 -5.47
CA THR A 317 11.33 -21.55 -4.16
C THR A 317 9.84 -21.20 -4.30
N GLN A 318 9.48 -20.41 -5.30
CA GLN A 318 8.08 -20.09 -5.60
C GLN A 318 7.35 -21.34 -6.10
N LYS A 319 8.00 -22.14 -6.97
CA LYS A 319 7.48 -23.44 -7.38
C LYS A 319 7.21 -24.34 -6.17
N SER A 320 8.16 -24.42 -5.23
CA SER A 320 7.99 -25.21 -4.01
C SER A 320 6.81 -24.70 -3.17
N THR A 321 6.53 -23.41 -3.18
CA THR A 321 5.36 -22.83 -2.51
C THR A 321 4.06 -23.28 -3.17
N TYR A 322 3.96 -23.24 -4.50
CA TYR A 322 2.81 -23.80 -5.23
C TYR A 322 2.65 -25.31 -5.02
N ASP A 323 3.74 -26.07 -4.98
CA ASP A 323 3.71 -27.51 -4.66
C ASP A 323 3.14 -27.76 -3.26
N LYS A 324 3.52 -26.92 -2.27
CA LYS A 324 2.97 -26.99 -0.90
C LYS A 324 1.49 -26.61 -0.85
N MET A 325 1.07 -25.58 -1.58
CA MET A 325 -0.35 -25.20 -1.69
C MET A 325 -1.19 -26.35 -2.26
N VAL A 326 -0.77 -26.95 -3.38
CA VAL A 326 -1.47 -28.11 -3.99
C VAL A 326 -1.50 -29.30 -3.05
N LYS A 327 -0.39 -29.58 -2.35
CA LYS A 327 -0.34 -30.65 -1.35
C LYS A 327 -1.33 -30.38 -0.21
N GLU A 328 -1.35 -29.16 0.32
CA GLU A 328 -2.25 -28.77 1.40
C GLU A 328 -3.72 -28.87 0.97
N PHE A 329 -4.07 -28.42 -0.23
CA PHE A 329 -5.39 -28.63 -0.82
C PHE A 329 -5.76 -30.11 -0.83
N ASN A 330 -4.88 -30.97 -1.37
CA ASN A 330 -5.12 -32.41 -1.48
C ASN A 330 -5.25 -33.11 -0.12
N ASP A 331 -4.59 -32.61 0.91
CA ASP A 331 -4.62 -33.19 2.26
C ASP A 331 -5.79 -32.65 3.11
N THR A 332 -6.40 -31.53 2.71
CA THR A 332 -7.49 -30.85 3.42
C THR A 332 -8.77 -30.79 2.59
N TYR A 333 -9.05 -29.67 1.93
CA TYR A 333 -10.28 -29.40 1.18
C TYR A 333 -10.54 -30.46 0.11
N GLY A 334 -9.53 -30.78 -0.70
CA GLY A 334 -9.63 -31.77 -1.75
C GLY A 334 -9.90 -33.16 -1.18
N LYS A 335 -9.25 -33.52 -0.09
CA LYS A 335 -9.51 -34.80 0.60
C LYS A 335 -10.95 -34.94 1.07
N TYR A 336 -11.49 -33.88 1.67
CA TYR A 336 -12.85 -33.83 2.19
C TYR A 336 -13.90 -33.89 1.07
N ASN A 337 -13.63 -33.23 -0.05
CA ASN A 337 -14.57 -33.13 -1.18
C ASN A 337 -14.31 -34.14 -2.31
N GLY A 338 -13.38 -35.09 -2.13
CA GLY A 338 -13.06 -36.08 -3.18
C GLY A 338 -12.26 -35.52 -4.35
N ILE A 339 -11.66 -34.33 -4.21
CA ILE A 339 -10.90 -33.66 -5.26
C ILE A 339 -9.40 -33.94 -5.07
N SER A 340 -8.73 -34.34 -6.14
CA SER A 340 -7.28 -34.48 -6.17
C SER A 340 -6.67 -33.65 -7.29
N VAL A 341 -5.69 -32.82 -6.97
CA VAL A 341 -5.01 -31.93 -7.92
C VAL A 341 -3.61 -32.46 -8.19
N THR A 342 -3.26 -32.57 -9.48
CA THR A 342 -1.89 -32.90 -9.91
C THR A 342 -1.22 -31.66 -10.48
N ASN A 343 -0.05 -31.30 -9.94
CA ASN A 343 0.70 -30.14 -10.38
C ASN A 343 1.58 -30.45 -11.61
N SER A 344 1.53 -29.58 -12.62
CA SER A 344 2.32 -29.62 -13.87
C SER A 344 3.08 -28.32 -14.14
N ILE A 345 3.42 -27.55 -13.09
CA ILE A 345 4.22 -26.33 -13.21
C ILE A 345 5.63 -26.61 -13.75
N VAL A 346 6.04 -25.84 -14.76
CA VAL A 346 7.36 -25.92 -15.41
C VAL A 346 8.23 -24.69 -15.17
N GLY A 347 9.54 -24.86 -15.33
CA GLY A 347 10.56 -23.81 -15.13
C GLY A 347 10.89 -22.96 -16.35
N ASN A 348 10.20 -23.14 -17.48
CA ASN A 348 10.52 -22.47 -18.73
C ASN A 348 9.26 -21.97 -19.47
N TRP A 349 9.25 -20.68 -19.83
CA TRP A 349 8.08 -20.04 -20.44
C TRP A 349 7.76 -20.60 -21.82
N ALA A 350 8.77 -20.80 -22.68
CA ALA A 350 8.57 -21.36 -24.01
C ALA A 350 8.05 -22.81 -23.94
N GLU A 351 8.52 -23.59 -22.97
CA GLU A 351 7.98 -24.91 -22.67
C GLU A 351 6.52 -24.83 -22.22
N TYR A 352 6.20 -23.92 -21.29
CA TYR A 352 4.82 -23.73 -20.81
C TYR A 352 3.90 -23.32 -21.96
N GLN A 353 4.28 -22.32 -22.76
CA GLN A 353 3.51 -21.89 -23.94
C GLN A 353 3.27 -23.04 -24.91
N ASN A 354 4.29 -23.84 -25.21
CA ASN A 354 4.15 -25.00 -26.10
C ASN A 354 3.17 -26.03 -25.51
N ARG A 355 3.27 -26.34 -24.21
CA ARG A 355 2.34 -27.26 -23.52
C ARG A 355 0.92 -26.70 -23.51
N ALA A 356 0.75 -25.45 -23.09
CA ALA A 356 -0.51 -24.74 -22.98
C ALA A 356 -1.23 -24.65 -24.34
N SER A 357 -0.50 -24.41 -25.43
CA SER A 357 -1.07 -24.28 -26.78
C SER A 357 -1.92 -25.47 -27.24
N THR A 358 -1.65 -26.67 -26.70
CA THR A 358 -2.43 -27.89 -26.95
C THR A 358 -3.27 -28.29 -25.75
N ALA A 359 -2.70 -28.24 -24.54
CA ALA A 359 -3.35 -28.71 -23.32
C ALA A 359 -4.55 -27.87 -22.88
N LEU A 360 -4.66 -26.62 -23.30
CA LEU A 360 -5.80 -25.77 -22.96
C LEU A 360 -7.06 -26.10 -23.75
N THR A 361 -6.92 -26.76 -24.91
CA THR A 361 -8.05 -27.09 -25.80
C THR A 361 -8.33 -28.59 -25.87
N GLU A 362 -7.32 -29.43 -25.58
CA GLU A 362 -7.47 -30.88 -25.66
C GLU A 362 -8.27 -31.40 -24.46
N GLU A 363 -9.34 -32.16 -24.74
CA GLU A 363 -10.13 -32.81 -23.68
C GLU A 363 -9.21 -33.69 -22.84
N GLY A 364 -9.10 -33.32 -21.57
CA GLY A 364 -8.11 -33.88 -20.69
C GLY A 364 -7.03 -32.86 -20.38
N GLY A 365 -6.19 -32.45 -21.33
CA GLY A 365 -5.09 -31.46 -21.14
C GLY A 365 -4.81 -30.90 -19.72
N PHE A 366 -4.92 -29.58 -19.54
CA PHE A 366 -4.98 -28.93 -18.23
C PHE A 366 -6.45 -28.60 -17.90
N ASP A 367 -6.87 -28.79 -16.65
CA ASP A 367 -8.21 -28.37 -16.20
C ASP A 367 -8.15 -26.91 -15.69
N VAL A 368 -7.13 -26.60 -14.88
CA VAL A 368 -6.84 -25.26 -14.36
C VAL A 368 -5.45 -24.83 -14.84
N TYR A 369 -5.27 -23.55 -15.18
CA TYR A 369 -4.02 -23.01 -15.70
C TYR A 369 -3.62 -21.69 -15.04
N MET A 370 -2.33 -21.38 -14.99
CA MET A 370 -1.80 -20.06 -14.60
C MET A 370 -1.57 -19.16 -15.82
N ILE A 371 -1.85 -17.86 -15.68
CA ILE A 371 -1.52 -16.85 -16.68
C ILE A 371 -1.21 -15.50 -16.03
N ASN A 372 -0.28 -14.73 -16.60
CA ASN A 372 -0.06 -13.35 -16.19
C ASN A 372 -0.90 -12.35 -17.01
N ASP A 373 -1.05 -11.15 -16.48
CA ASP A 373 -1.75 -10.02 -17.11
C ASP A 373 -1.22 -9.66 -18.51
N ARG A 374 0.07 -9.93 -18.79
CA ARG A 374 0.66 -9.77 -20.13
C ARG A 374 0.02 -10.65 -21.21
N ASN A 375 -0.36 -11.87 -20.88
CA ASN A 375 -0.74 -12.86 -21.89
C ASN A 375 -2.24 -13.20 -21.90
N PHE A 376 -3.00 -12.85 -20.86
CA PHE A 376 -4.39 -13.31 -20.75
C PHE A 376 -5.28 -12.76 -21.88
N LYS A 377 -5.15 -11.48 -22.26
CA LYS A 377 -5.93 -10.89 -23.37
C LYS A 377 -5.64 -11.59 -24.70
N MET A 378 -4.38 -11.95 -24.93
CA MET A 378 -3.98 -12.72 -26.12
C MET A 378 -4.64 -14.11 -26.15
N TRP A 379 -4.73 -14.77 -25.00
CA TRP A 379 -5.36 -16.11 -24.90
C TRP A 379 -6.88 -16.03 -25.00
N ALA A 380 -7.50 -14.96 -24.48
CA ALA A 380 -8.91 -14.67 -24.73
C ALA A 380 -9.19 -14.36 -26.22
N GLN A 381 -8.26 -13.66 -26.89
CA GLN A 381 -8.39 -13.20 -28.27
C GLN A 381 -8.15 -14.28 -29.32
N THR A 382 -6.96 -14.86 -29.31
CA THR A 382 -6.42 -15.53 -30.50
C THR A 382 -7.14 -16.83 -30.79
N ARG A 383 -7.86 -17.38 -29.79
CA ARG A 383 -8.88 -18.41 -29.97
C ARG A 383 -9.87 -18.34 -28.81
N ASN A 384 -11.14 -18.07 -29.09
CA ASN A 384 -12.24 -18.07 -28.12
C ASN A 384 -12.50 -19.47 -27.46
N ASP A 385 -11.55 -20.39 -27.55
CA ASP A 385 -11.63 -21.80 -27.16
C ASP A 385 -10.39 -22.31 -26.39
N GLN A 386 -9.53 -21.43 -25.85
CA GLN A 386 -8.41 -21.84 -24.98
C GLN A 386 -8.73 -21.69 -23.50
N ILE A 387 -9.40 -20.59 -23.13
CA ILE A 387 -9.73 -20.27 -21.75
C ILE A 387 -11.23 -20.03 -21.63
N ARG A 388 -11.83 -20.47 -20.52
CA ARG A 388 -13.25 -20.23 -20.25
C ARG A 388 -13.41 -18.86 -19.60
N ASN A 389 -14.42 -18.12 -20.04
CA ASN A 389 -14.89 -16.92 -19.36
C ASN A 389 -15.63 -17.32 -18.09
N ILE A 390 -14.98 -17.17 -16.94
CA ILE A 390 -15.61 -17.49 -15.65
C ILE A 390 -16.72 -16.50 -15.29
N GLY A 391 -16.63 -15.24 -15.75
CA GLY A 391 -17.63 -14.21 -15.45
C GLY A 391 -19.01 -14.52 -16.03
N ALA A 392 -19.04 -15.19 -17.19
CA ALA A 392 -20.27 -15.41 -17.96
C ALA A 392 -21.09 -16.64 -17.50
N GLY A 393 -20.54 -17.44 -16.57
CA GLY A 393 -21.18 -18.65 -16.07
C GLY A 393 -21.88 -18.42 -14.74
N GLU A 394 -23.20 -18.67 -14.67
CA GLU A 394 -23.98 -18.70 -13.42
C GLU A 394 -23.45 -19.76 -12.42
N GLU A 395 -22.62 -20.71 -12.90
CA GLU A 395 -21.94 -21.73 -12.11
C GLU A 395 -20.68 -21.23 -11.38
N PHE A 396 -20.08 -20.11 -11.81
CA PHE A 396 -18.86 -19.56 -11.21
C PHE A 396 -19.12 -18.26 -10.44
N THR A 397 -20.03 -17.41 -10.92
CA THR A 397 -20.35 -16.10 -10.34
C THR A 397 -21.72 -16.09 -9.64
N GLY A 398 -21.91 -15.20 -8.65
CA GLY A 398 -23.15 -15.09 -7.87
C GLY A 398 -23.12 -15.72 -6.48
N ASN A 399 -21.94 -16.12 -6.01
CA ASN A 399 -21.71 -16.50 -4.61
C ASN A 399 -21.24 -15.27 -3.82
N THR A 400 -22.15 -14.67 -3.06
CA THR A 400 -21.90 -13.45 -2.28
C THR A 400 -20.69 -13.52 -1.35
N LEU A 401 -20.31 -14.71 -0.87
CA LEU A 401 -19.16 -14.85 0.04
C LEU A 401 -17.83 -14.88 -0.70
N PHE A 402 -17.81 -15.47 -1.90
CA PHE A 402 -16.60 -15.44 -2.73
C PHE A 402 -16.43 -14.08 -3.39
N ASP A 403 -17.52 -13.42 -3.77
CA ASP A 403 -17.49 -12.03 -4.25
C ASP A 403 -16.89 -11.10 -3.17
N GLN A 404 -17.28 -11.25 -1.90
CA GLN A 404 -16.66 -10.53 -0.78
C GLN A 404 -15.16 -10.81 -0.62
N GLN A 405 -14.71 -12.02 -0.96
CA GLN A 405 -13.30 -12.38 -0.92
C GLN A 405 -12.52 -11.76 -2.09
N LEU A 406 -13.13 -11.66 -3.28
CA LEU A 406 -12.57 -10.94 -4.41
C LEU A 406 -12.46 -9.44 -4.10
N ASP A 407 -13.49 -8.86 -3.49
CA ASP A 407 -13.51 -7.45 -3.03
C ASP A 407 -12.47 -7.17 -1.94
N GLY A 408 -12.07 -8.20 -1.19
CA GLY A 408 -11.03 -8.10 -0.16
C GLY A 408 -9.60 -8.11 -0.70
N MET A 409 -9.38 -8.45 -1.97
CA MET A 409 -8.04 -8.49 -2.56
C MET A 409 -7.44 -7.09 -2.73
N TRP A 410 -6.13 -7.01 -2.94
CA TRP A 410 -5.50 -5.76 -3.37
C TRP A 410 -6.20 -5.18 -4.61
N THR A 411 -6.65 -3.92 -4.50
CA THR A 411 -7.42 -3.20 -5.51
C THR A 411 -6.73 -3.21 -6.87
N GLY A 412 -5.40 -3.05 -6.87
CA GLY A 412 -4.56 -3.07 -8.06
C GLY A 412 -4.51 -4.40 -8.83
N MET A 413 -5.00 -5.52 -8.28
CA MET A 413 -4.88 -6.85 -8.92
C MET A 413 -6.05 -7.21 -9.82
N ILE A 414 -7.28 -7.05 -9.34
CA ILE A 414 -8.47 -7.66 -9.97
C ILE A 414 -8.81 -7.03 -11.33
N ASN A 415 -8.68 -5.70 -11.42
CA ASN A 415 -9.01 -4.94 -12.63
C ASN A 415 -8.14 -5.33 -13.83
N ARG A 416 -6.97 -5.92 -13.60
CA ARG A 416 -6.05 -6.37 -14.65
C ARG A 416 -6.62 -7.50 -15.49
N PHE A 417 -7.53 -8.29 -14.94
CA PHE A 417 -8.09 -9.49 -15.56
C PHE A 417 -9.55 -9.33 -16.01
N ARG A 418 -10.03 -8.08 -16.03
CA ARG A 418 -11.32 -7.73 -16.60
C ARG A 418 -11.19 -7.51 -18.10
N LEU A 419 -12.15 -7.99 -18.89
CA LEU A 419 -12.11 -7.87 -20.35
C LEU A 419 -13.51 -7.90 -20.95
N ASN A 420 -13.82 -6.88 -21.75
CA ASN A 420 -14.90 -6.91 -22.72
C ASN A 420 -14.35 -7.23 -24.10
N VAL A 421 -14.70 -8.40 -24.64
CA VAL A 421 -14.18 -8.91 -25.92
C VAL A 421 -14.74 -8.19 -27.15
N ASP A 422 -15.89 -7.52 -27.04
CA ASP A 422 -16.51 -6.80 -28.15
C ASP A 422 -15.87 -5.42 -28.35
N GLY A 423 -15.48 -4.78 -27.25
CA GLY A 423 -14.80 -3.47 -27.24
C GLY A 423 -13.28 -3.54 -27.07
N TRP A 424 -12.74 -4.70 -26.67
CA TRP A 424 -11.37 -4.89 -26.21
C TRP A 424 -10.97 -3.95 -25.06
N THR A 425 -11.95 -3.55 -24.26
CA THR A 425 -11.76 -2.71 -23.07
C THR A 425 -11.55 -3.56 -21.82
N SER A 426 -11.00 -2.94 -20.79
CA SER A 426 -10.74 -3.60 -19.50
C SER A 426 -11.01 -2.62 -18.35
N TYR A 427 -12.21 -2.06 -18.37
CA TYR A 427 -12.70 -1.17 -17.32
C TYR A 427 -13.07 -1.95 -16.05
N GLU A 428 -13.27 -1.24 -14.95
CA GLU A 428 -13.59 -1.85 -13.66
C GLU A 428 -14.92 -2.61 -13.66
N ASP A 429 -15.86 -2.21 -14.52
CA ASP A 429 -17.16 -2.86 -14.71
C ASP A 429 -17.15 -3.96 -15.79
N ASP A 430 -16.03 -4.14 -16.50
CA ASP A 430 -15.87 -5.24 -17.44
C ASP A 430 -15.79 -6.59 -16.69
N GLU A 431 -16.15 -7.65 -17.40
CA GLU A 431 -16.28 -8.99 -16.87
C GLU A 431 -14.93 -9.58 -16.42
N LEU A 432 -14.90 -10.27 -15.28
CA LEU A 432 -13.69 -10.94 -14.76
C LEU A 432 -13.50 -12.31 -15.43
N TRP A 433 -12.34 -12.54 -16.04
CA TRP A 433 -12.06 -13.79 -16.78
C TRP A 433 -11.25 -14.83 -16.00
N VAL A 434 -10.41 -14.39 -15.07
CA VAL A 434 -9.51 -15.25 -14.28
C VAL A 434 -9.34 -14.67 -12.87
N VAL A 435 -9.00 -15.52 -11.89
CA VAL A 435 -8.87 -15.12 -10.49
C VAL A 435 -7.40 -14.87 -10.14
N PRO A 436 -7.01 -13.65 -9.71
CA PRO A 436 -5.62 -13.33 -9.39
C PRO A 436 -5.17 -13.99 -8.08
N ILE A 437 -3.95 -14.54 -8.08
CA ILE A 437 -3.35 -15.23 -6.93
C ILE A 437 -1.96 -14.69 -6.56
N ASP A 438 -1.37 -13.83 -7.39
CA ASP A 438 -0.06 -13.22 -7.13
C ASP A 438 0.05 -11.80 -7.72
N SER A 439 0.36 -10.79 -6.91
CA SER A 439 0.58 -9.40 -7.36
C SER A 439 1.99 -9.17 -7.91
N ASN A 440 2.98 -9.98 -7.55
CA ASN A 440 4.39 -9.87 -7.97
C ASN A 440 4.94 -8.43 -8.01
N PRO A 441 4.90 -7.68 -6.89
CA PRO A 441 5.21 -6.27 -6.95
C PRO A 441 6.67 -5.96 -7.24
N THR A 442 6.95 -4.91 -8.01
CA THR A 442 8.31 -4.42 -8.21
C THR A 442 8.76 -3.53 -7.06
N ALA A 443 9.92 -3.87 -6.49
CA ALA A 443 10.49 -3.14 -5.37
C ALA A 443 11.99 -2.91 -5.55
N LEU A 444 12.52 -1.88 -4.89
CA LEU A 444 13.96 -1.63 -4.83
C LEU A 444 14.57 -2.48 -3.72
N TYR A 445 15.25 -3.56 -4.10
CA TYR A 445 16.05 -4.35 -3.17
C TYR A 445 17.43 -3.74 -2.99
N TYR A 446 17.95 -3.75 -1.77
CA TYR A 446 19.30 -3.27 -1.48
C TYR A 446 20.08 -4.26 -0.61
N ASN A 447 21.39 -4.35 -0.86
CA ASN A 447 22.31 -5.12 -0.04
C ASN A 447 22.89 -4.21 1.06
N ARG A 448 22.29 -4.30 2.25
CA ARG A 448 22.66 -3.50 3.42
C ARG A 448 24.14 -3.64 3.79
N THR A 449 24.66 -4.87 3.76
CA THR A 449 26.06 -5.15 4.07
C THR A 449 27.02 -4.44 3.13
N VAL A 450 26.68 -4.33 1.84
CA VAL A 450 27.44 -3.55 0.87
C VAL A 450 27.39 -2.05 1.19
N LEU A 451 26.21 -1.51 1.50
CA LEU A 451 26.05 -0.09 1.83
C LEU A 451 26.87 0.29 3.07
N GLU A 452 26.75 -0.48 4.15
CA GLU A 452 27.47 -0.22 5.40
C GLU A 452 28.99 -0.33 5.23
N LYS A 453 29.48 -1.26 4.39
CA LYS A 453 30.90 -1.34 4.03
C LYS A 453 31.41 -0.18 3.20
N ASN A 454 30.53 0.49 2.46
CA ASN A 454 30.82 1.74 1.75
C ASN A 454 30.71 2.98 2.66
N GLY A 455 30.50 2.80 3.97
CA GLY A 455 30.36 3.90 4.93
C GLY A 455 28.97 4.56 4.92
N ILE A 456 27.97 3.92 4.31
CA ILE A 456 26.61 4.45 4.22
C ILE A 456 25.79 3.97 5.43
N ILE A 457 25.21 4.92 6.14
CA ILE A 457 24.29 4.66 7.25
C ILE A 457 22.91 4.37 6.67
N VAL A 458 22.37 3.17 6.94
CA VAL A 458 21.06 2.75 6.44
C VAL A 458 20.00 2.95 7.51
N ILE A 459 19.13 3.93 7.31
CA ILE A 459 17.99 4.21 8.18
C ILE A 459 16.67 3.86 7.47
N SER A 460 15.60 3.81 8.25
CA SER A 460 14.25 3.73 7.73
C SER A 460 13.37 4.59 8.61
N VAL A 461 13.20 5.84 8.16
CA VAL A 461 12.42 6.84 8.88
C VAL A 461 11.43 7.44 7.90
N GLU A 462 10.13 7.37 8.22
CA GLU A 462 9.11 7.92 7.33
C GLU A 462 9.39 9.41 7.04
N ASP A 463 8.89 9.92 5.90
CA ASP A 463 9.05 11.30 5.40
C ASP A 463 8.64 12.40 6.42
N ILE A 464 8.05 12.00 7.54
CA ILE A 464 7.72 12.86 8.65
C ILE A 464 8.90 12.90 9.60
N VAL A 465 9.76 13.89 9.38
CA VAL A 465 10.26 14.62 10.54
C VAL A 465 9.03 15.21 11.23
N VAL A 466 8.72 14.74 12.44
CA VAL A 466 7.69 15.39 13.26
C VAL A 466 8.20 16.81 13.49
N THR A 467 7.40 17.79 13.10
CA THR A 467 7.66 19.21 13.29
C THR A 467 6.55 19.78 14.17
N ALA A 468 6.76 20.93 14.79
CA ALA A 468 5.69 21.59 15.55
C ALA A 468 4.42 21.85 14.70
N ASP A 469 4.57 21.96 13.38
CA ASP A 469 3.52 22.39 12.45
C ASP A 469 2.66 21.22 11.92
N ASN A 470 3.16 19.99 11.88
CA ASN A 470 2.41 18.80 11.42
C ASN A 470 1.98 17.84 12.56
N TYR A 471 2.34 18.20 13.80
CA TYR A 471 2.13 17.41 15.00
C TYR A 471 0.65 17.08 15.30
N GLU A 472 -0.25 18.06 15.17
CA GLU A 472 -1.69 17.86 15.46
C GLU A 472 -2.37 16.95 14.42
N THR A 473 -2.00 17.07 13.14
CA THR A 473 -2.52 16.23 12.05
C THR A 473 -2.07 14.77 12.19
N LEU A 474 -0.86 14.55 12.70
CA LEU A 474 -0.35 13.22 13.00
C LEU A 474 -1.02 12.60 14.22
N CYS A 475 -1.32 13.41 15.24
CA CYS A 475 -2.11 12.98 16.39
C CYS A 475 -3.53 12.55 15.98
N GLU A 476 -4.14 13.16 14.96
CA GLU A 476 -5.42 12.73 14.41
C GLU A 476 -5.30 11.47 13.53
N LYS A 477 -4.33 11.41 12.61
CA LYS A 477 -4.13 10.28 11.68
C LYS A 477 -3.81 8.97 12.38
N TYR A 478 -3.09 9.02 13.51
CA TYR A 478 -2.71 7.86 14.32
C TYR A 478 -3.47 7.79 15.66
N SER A 479 -4.64 8.43 15.75
CA SER A 479 -5.51 8.34 16.92
C SER A 479 -6.00 6.90 17.11
N GLY A 480 -5.35 6.17 18.01
CA GLY A 480 -5.64 4.75 18.30
C GLY A 480 -4.41 3.87 18.57
N ILE A 481 -3.19 4.31 18.24
CA ILE A 481 -1.93 3.55 18.49
C ILE A 481 -1.44 3.77 19.93
N GLY A 482 -2.32 3.57 20.90
CA GLY A 482 -2.00 3.72 22.32
C GLY A 482 -3.00 3.06 23.26
N GLY A 483 -3.80 2.13 22.75
CA GLY A 483 -4.52 1.18 23.60
C GLY A 483 -3.58 0.03 23.97
N GLU A 484 -3.69 -0.48 25.19
CA GLU A 484 -2.92 -1.63 25.69
C GLU A 484 -2.82 -2.74 24.62
N GLY A 485 -1.58 -3.13 24.26
CA GLY A 485 -1.29 -4.26 23.37
C GLY A 485 -0.79 -3.96 21.95
N SER A 486 -0.67 -2.70 21.49
CA SER A 486 -0.30 -2.41 20.09
C SER A 486 1.20 -2.17 19.81
N LEU A 487 2.07 -2.21 20.83
CA LEU A 487 3.52 -1.91 20.70
C LEU A 487 4.44 -3.07 21.14
N GLU A 488 3.88 -4.17 21.65
CA GLU A 488 4.66 -5.35 22.05
C GLU A 488 5.19 -6.16 20.84
N SER A 489 4.54 -6.08 19.68
CA SER A 489 4.94 -6.80 18.47
C SER A 489 6.15 -6.21 17.73
N VAL A 490 6.66 -5.06 18.18
CA VAL A 490 7.78 -4.32 17.57
C VAL A 490 9.01 -4.18 18.48
N GLY A 491 9.03 -4.83 19.66
CA GLY A 491 10.25 -4.97 20.47
C GLY A 491 10.73 -3.72 21.21
N PHE A 492 9.81 -2.82 21.60
CA PHE A 492 10.11 -1.58 22.31
C PHE A 492 9.80 -1.68 23.82
N GLU A 493 10.75 -2.18 24.63
CA GLU A 493 10.58 -2.28 26.10
C GLU A 493 10.57 -0.92 26.85
N TYR A 494 10.85 0.21 26.19
CA TYR A 494 10.98 1.52 26.87
C TYR A 494 9.81 2.51 26.66
N ALA A 495 8.72 2.11 25.98
CA ALA A 495 7.70 3.04 25.46
C ALA A 495 6.28 2.92 26.06
N GLU A 496 6.09 2.27 27.20
CA GLU A 496 4.74 2.09 27.74
C GLU A 496 4.16 3.36 28.44
N ASN A 497 2.86 3.62 28.21
CA ASN A 497 2.03 4.64 28.86
C ASN A 497 2.37 6.12 28.62
N LYS A 498 2.89 6.45 27.44
CA LYS A 498 3.20 7.82 27.02
C LYS A 498 2.44 8.19 25.75
N SER A 499 1.74 9.32 25.77
CA SER A 499 1.12 9.93 24.58
C SER A 499 2.19 10.36 23.56
N LEU A 500 1.80 10.58 22.30
CA LEU A 500 2.68 11.15 21.26
C LEU A 500 3.38 12.45 21.75
N VAL A 501 2.71 13.21 22.64
CA VAL A 501 3.23 14.46 23.25
C VAL A 501 4.34 14.15 24.26
N GLN A 502 4.20 13.08 25.03
CA GLN A 502 5.18 12.65 26.02
C GLN A 502 6.39 11.99 25.37
N LEU A 503 6.19 11.21 24.30
CA LEU A 503 7.29 10.65 23.50
C LEU A 503 8.08 11.75 22.75
N TRP A 504 7.40 12.81 22.31
CA TRP A 504 8.01 14.01 21.72
C TRP A 504 8.79 14.85 22.75
N ASN A 505 8.20 15.10 23.92
CA ASN A 505 8.80 15.93 24.97
C ASN A 505 9.95 15.24 25.73
N GLU A 506 10.03 13.91 25.66
CA GLU A 506 11.12 13.11 26.26
C GLU A 506 12.22 12.72 25.25
N ASP A 507 12.17 13.25 24.02
CA ASP A 507 13.14 12.97 22.93
C ASP A 507 13.18 11.50 22.46
N LEU A 508 12.15 10.72 22.75
CA LEU A 508 12.04 9.28 22.41
C LEU A 508 11.42 9.02 21.03
N ILE A 509 10.79 10.02 20.40
CA ILE A 509 10.42 9.96 18.97
C ILE A 509 11.68 9.93 18.08
N TYR A 510 12.80 10.49 18.56
CA TYR A 510 14.10 10.29 17.95
C TYR A 510 14.60 8.84 18.09
N ASP A 511 14.18 8.06 19.09
CA ASP A 511 14.63 6.68 19.33
C ASP A 511 13.83 5.61 18.58
N LEU A 512 12.60 5.90 18.13
CA LEU A 512 11.90 5.05 17.14
C LEU A 512 12.71 4.93 15.84
N PHE A 513 13.53 5.93 15.57
CA PHE A 513 14.40 6.06 14.40
C PHE A 513 15.91 6.09 14.75
N GLY A 514 16.23 6.17 16.04
CA GLY A 514 17.56 6.39 16.63
C GLY A 514 18.09 5.22 17.45
N ASN A 515 17.33 4.13 17.60
CA ASN A 515 17.85 2.88 18.19
C ASN A 515 19.08 2.32 17.44
N MET A 516 19.35 2.77 16.21
CA MET A 516 20.59 2.45 15.51
C MET A 516 21.76 3.39 15.84
N HIS A 517 21.46 4.63 16.27
CA HIS A 517 22.44 5.58 16.77
C HIS A 517 22.98 5.17 18.14
N SER A 518 22.11 4.69 19.02
CA SER A 518 22.47 4.13 20.33
C SER A 518 23.16 2.76 20.24
N TYR A 519 22.79 1.91 19.26
CA TYR A 519 23.52 0.65 18.99
C TYR A 519 24.94 0.90 18.44
N LEU A 520 25.13 1.91 17.59
CA LEU A 520 26.46 2.30 17.11
C LEU A 520 27.32 2.88 18.25
N GLN A 521 26.73 3.59 19.21
CA GLN A 521 27.45 4.05 20.40
C GLN A 521 27.74 2.88 21.39
N PHE A 522 26.82 1.95 21.57
CA PHE A 522 27.00 0.76 22.43
C PHE A 522 28.04 -0.23 21.88
N VAL A 523 28.09 -0.47 20.56
CA VAL A 523 29.12 -1.31 19.92
C VAL A 523 30.51 -0.68 20.04
N ILE A 524 30.60 0.64 20.11
CA ILE A 524 31.85 1.39 20.27
C ILE A 524 32.30 1.41 21.74
N ASP A 525 31.35 1.44 22.68
CA ASP A 525 31.65 1.44 24.12
C ASP A 525 31.93 0.03 24.68
N ASP A 526 31.38 -1.04 24.07
CA ASP A 526 31.57 -2.44 24.52
C ASP A 526 32.70 -3.19 23.78
N LYS A 527 33.07 -2.81 22.54
CA LYS A 527 34.22 -3.39 21.81
C LYS A 527 35.55 -2.68 22.03
N ASN A 528 35.90 -2.46 23.30
CA ASN A 528 37.31 -2.40 23.69
C ASN A 528 38.01 -3.77 23.65
N GLU A 529 37.35 -4.82 23.16
CA GLU A 529 37.99 -6.09 22.76
C GLU A 529 37.50 -6.54 21.36
N GLU A 530 38.37 -6.35 20.36
CA GLU A 530 38.55 -7.13 19.12
C GLU A 530 37.32 -7.36 18.19
N GLU A 531 37.00 -6.39 17.32
CA GLU A 531 36.73 -6.58 15.86
C GLU A 531 36.14 -5.28 15.28
N GLY A 532 36.99 -4.39 14.76
CA GLY A 532 36.61 -3.14 14.10
C GLY A 532 36.11 -3.34 12.66
N ILE A 533 35.36 -2.36 12.12
CA ILE A 533 34.96 -2.33 10.71
C ILE A 533 36.20 -2.09 9.86
N VAL A 534 36.60 -3.11 9.11
CA VAL A 534 37.81 -3.09 8.28
C VAL A 534 37.42 -2.74 6.84
N GLY A 535 37.99 -1.66 6.30
CA GLY A 535 37.83 -1.28 4.90
C GLY A 535 38.42 -2.33 3.95
N ALA A 536 38.14 -2.19 2.65
CA ALA A 536 38.58 -3.12 1.60
C ALA A 536 40.11 -3.41 1.60
N ASN A 537 40.90 -2.54 2.23
CA ASN A 537 42.37 -2.61 2.31
C ASN A 537 42.93 -3.12 3.65
N GLY A 538 42.10 -3.51 4.62
CA GLY A 538 42.61 -3.95 5.93
C GLY A 538 42.80 -2.83 6.95
N GLU A 539 42.42 -1.59 6.65
CA GLU A 539 42.49 -0.44 7.57
C GLU A 539 41.18 -0.26 8.34
N GLU A 540 41.30 0.13 9.60
CA GLU A 540 40.19 0.39 10.53
C GLU A 540 39.51 1.71 10.14
N ILE A 541 38.26 1.65 9.68
CA ILE A 541 37.49 2.83 9.30
C ILE A 541 36.88 3.42 10.58
N THR A 542 37.16 4.69 10.88
CA THR A 542 36.46 5.46 11.91
C THR A 542 35.45 6.40 11.22
N PRO A 543 34.14 6.08 11.18
CA PRO A 543 33.15 6.99 10.61
C PRO A 543 33.15 8.31 11.40
N GLY A 544 33.09 9.44 10.71
CA GLY A 544 32.80 10.73 11.33
C GLY A 544 31.46 10.64 12.08
N TYR A 545 31.52 10.67 13.41
CA TYR A 545 30.36 10.47 14.26
C TYR A 545 29.27 11.51 13.97
N LEU A 546 28.07 11.05 13.61
CA LEU A 546 26.84 11.83 13.75
C LEU A 546 26.75 12.31 15.21
N THR A 547 26.44 13.59 15.42
CA THR A 547 26.18 14.17 16.73
C THR A 547 24.71 14.57 16.85
N ARG A 548 24.20 14.75 18.08
CA ARG A 548 22.83 15.23 18.35
C ARG A 548 22.49 16.59 17.70
N ASN A 549 23.49 17.33 17.19
CA ASN A 549 23.29 18.61 16.51
C ASN A 549 23.15 18.47 14.99
N ASP A 550 23.40 17.29 14.42
CA ASP A 550 23.36 17.06 12.98
C ASP A 550 21.93 16.73 12.53
N ILE A 551 21.33 17.62 11.73
CA ILE A 551 19.99 17.44 11.16
C ILE A 551 20.13 16.70 9.83
N ILE A 552 19.60 15.48 9.75
CA ILE A 552 19.50 14.73 8.50
C ILE A 552 18.24 15.20 7.75
N PRO A 553 18.36 15.76 6.54
CA PRO A 553 17.21 16.16 5.73
C PRO A 553 16.38 14.94 5.30
N ALA A 554 15.07 15.11 5.16
CA ALA A 554 14.15 14.10 4.64
C ALA A 554 14.43 13.81 3.15
N LYS A 555 15.43 12.96 2.90
CA LYS A 555 15.89 12.54 1.57
C LYS A 555 16.01 11.02 1.54
N GLY A 556 15.79 10.44 0.36
CA GLY A 556 16.05 9.01 0.14
C GLY A 556 17.53 8.70 0.24
N PHE A 557 18.39 9.62 -0.21
CA PHE A 557 19.83 9.57 0.03
C PHE A 557 20.37 10.97 0.35
N TYR A 558 21.07 11.08 1.47
CA TYR A 558 21.71 12.30 1.95
C TYR A 558 23.21 12.12 2.02
N ARG A 559 23.94 13.17 1.62
CA ARG A 559 25.37 13.32 1.82
C ARG A 559 25.64 14.69 2.42
N SER A 560 26.58 14.81 3.36
CA SER A 560 26.92 16.11 3.95
C SER A 560 27.68 17.05 3.00
N ILE A 561 28.23 16.52 1.90
CA ILE A 561 28.97 17.28 0.89
C ILE A 561 28.28 17.10 -0.46
N ALA A 562 28.19 18.20 -1.23
CA ALA A 562 27.55 18.16 -2.54
C ALA A 562 28.28 17.19 -3.48
N PRO A 563 27.56 16.30 -4.19
CA PRO A 563 28.16 15.22 -4.97
C PRO A 563 28.84 15.67 -6.27
N ARG A 564 28.72 16.95 -6.64
CA ARG A 564 29.26 17.50 -7.89
C ARG A 564 29.99 18.82 -7.65
N ASN A 565 31.14 18.99 -8.31
CA ASN A 565 31.92 20.23 -8.24
C ASN A 565 31.37 21.27 -9.24
N ALA A 566 30.76 22.34 -8.73
CA ALA A 566 30.23 23.44 -9.54
C ALA A 566 31.31 24.23 -10.32
N ALA A 567 32.57 24.15 -9.92
CA ALA A 567 33.68 24.89 -10.54
C ALA A 567 34.40 24.13 -11.66
N GLU A 568 34.23 22.80 -11.75
CA GLU A 568 35.01 21.91 -12.62
C GLU A 568 34.09 20.91 -13.35
N SER A 569 33.30 21.39 -14.30
CA SER A 569 32.57 20.54 -15.26
C SER A 569 31.45 19.62 -14.73
N ASN A 570 30.93 19.84 -13.51
CA ASN A 570 29.80 19.09 -12.95
C ASN A 570 30.06 17.57 -12.80
N THR A 571 31.33 17.18 -12.61
CA THR A 571 31.76 15.80 -12.41
C THR A 571 31.42 15.30 -11.00
N HIS A 572 31.08 14.02 -10.89
CA HIS A 572 30.85 13.33 -9.62
C HIS A 572 32.14 13.26 -8.80
N VAL A 573 32.02 13.38 -7.47
CA VAL A 573 33.14 13.31 -6.53
C VAL A 573 32.94 12.13 -5.57
N PRO A 574 33.93 11.21 -5.45
CA PRO A 574 33.90 10.14 -4.46
C PRO A 574 33.81 10.67 -3.03
N PRO A 575 33.29 9.88 -2.07
CA PRO A 575 33.14 10.33 -0.69
C PRO A 575 34.47 10.68 -0.01
N TYR A 576 34.47 11.70 0.83
CA TYR A 576 35.61 12.04 1.68
C TYR A 576 35.66 11.16 2.94
N GLU A 577 36.85 10.99 3.53
CA GLU A 577 37.13 10.12 4.69
C GLU A 577 36.24 10.36 5.93
N ASN A 578 35.60 11.52 6.05
CA ASN A 578 34.71 11.87 7.18
C ASN A 578 33.35 12.43 6.71
N GLU A 579 32.94 12.09 5.49
CA GLU A 579 31.65 12.51 4.96
C GLU A 579 30.52 11.69 5.56
N ILE A 580 29.41 12.34 5.93
CA ILE A 580 28.21 11.68 6.41
C ILE A 580 27.40 11.25 5.20
N LEU A 581 27.11 9.95 5.09
CA LEU A 581 26.30 9.33 4.03
C LEU A 581 25.13 8.59 4.68
N VAL A 582 23.89 8.93 4.31
CA VAL A 582 22.68 8.34 4.89
C VAL A 582 21.72 7.92 3.80
N PHE A 583 21.40 6.63 3.73
CA PHE A 583 20.33 6.08 2.89
C PHE A 583 19.09 5.82 3.74
N ASN A 584 17.95 6.37 3.35
CA ASN A 584 16.67 6.18 4.03
C ASN A 584 15.72 5.33 3.17
N ALA A 585 15.49 4.08 3.59
CA ALA A 585 14.66 3.13 2.84
C ALA A 585 13.18 3.56 2.73
N SER A 586 12.69 4.41 3.64
CA SER A 586 11.30 4.87 3.68
C SER A 586 11.02 6.07 2.78
N ILE A 587 12.04 6.73 2.23
CA ILE A 587 11.88 7.89 1.36
C ILE A 587 12.34 7.53 -0.05
N ALA A 588 11.46 7.70 -1.04
CA ALA A 588 11.81 7.44 -2.43
C ALA A 588 12.99 8.34 -2.86
N MET A 589 14.03 7.73 -3.42
CA MET A 589 15.16 8.48 -3.96
C MET A 589 14.75 9.23 -5.24
N SER A 590 15.31 10.42 -5.46
CA SER A 590 15.32 11.04 -6.80
C SER A 590 16.24 10.26 -7.74
N TRP A 591 16.11 10.49 -9.04
CA TRP A 591 17.07 9.93 -10.00
C TRP A 591 18.52 10.38 -9.72
N ASP A 592 18.73 11.65 -9.32
CA ASP A 592 20.06 12.14 -8.95
C ASP A 592 20.62 11.41 -7.71
N GLU A 593 19.77 11.16 -6.71
CA GLU A 593 20.12 10.44 -5.49
C GLU A 593 20.53 8.98 -5.79
N VAL A 594 19.76 8.28 -6.65
CA VAL A 594 20.07 6.92 -7.09
C VAL A 594 21.39 6.84 -7.84
N GLU A 595 21.63 7.79 -8.74
CA GLU A 595 22.84 7.83 -9.54
C GLU A 595 24.06 8.10 -8.68
N ASP A 596 23.95 9.00 -7.70
CA ASP A 596 25.03 9.32 -6.76
C ASP A 596 25.40 8.12 -5.87
N ILE A 597 24.43 7.53 -5.16
CA ILE A 597 24.68 6.34 -4.34
C ILE A 597 25.13 5.15 -5.20
N GLY A 598 24.62 5.05 -6.43
CA GLY A 598 25.05 4.09 -7.43
C GLY A 598 26.52 4.26 -7.79
N MET A 599 27.00 5.49 -8.03
CA MET A 599 28.42 5.75 -8.31
C MET A 599 29.30 5.43 -7.09
N ILE A 600 28.88 5.79 -5.88
CA ILE A 600 29.60 5.45 -4.63
C ILE A 600 29.79 3.93 -4.49
N CYS A 601 28.76 3.17 -4.87
CA CYS A 601 28.76 1.71 -4.80
C CYS A 601 29.31 1.02 -6.09
N THR A 602 29.96 1.76 -7.00
CA THR A 602 30.51 1.22 -8.24
C THR A 602 32.03 1.39 -8.28
N ARG A 603 32.78 0.29 -8.48
CA ARG A 603 34.26 0.31 -8.47
C ARG A 603 34.91 1.22 -9.51
N ALA A 604 34.23 1.46 -10.63
CA ALA A 604 34.72 2.35 -11.68
C ALA A 604 34.74 3.83 -11.23
N HIS A 605 33.89 4.21 -10.28
CA HIS A 605 33.77 5.57 -9.75
C HIS A 605 34.40 5.71 -8.35
N ASN A 606 34.32 4.66 -7.54
CA ASN A 606 34.92 4.57 -6.21
C ASN A 606 35.72 3.26 -6.10
N SER A 607 37.05 3.32 -6.22
CA SER A 607 37.91 2.13 -6.21
C SER A 607 37.79 1.29 -4.93
N GLU A 608 37.40 1.93 -3.82
CA GLU A 608 37.22 1.29 -2.51
C GLU A 608 35.84 0.66 -2.33
N SER A 609 34.97 0.76 -3.34
CA SER A 609 33.61 0.23 -3.26
C SER A 609 33.56 -1.28 -2.96
N ALA A 610 32.75 -1.64 -1.98
CA ALA A 610 32.49 -3.03 -1.58
C ALA A 610 31.86 -3.86 -2.70
N SER A 611 30.96 -3.25 -3.48
CA SER A 611 30.33 -3.84 -4.68
C SER A 611 31.06 -3.46 -5.96
N THR A 612 30.89 -4.27 -7.00
CA THR A 612 31.44 -3.95 -8.34
C THR A 612 30.58 -2.91 -9.05
N TYR A 613 29.25 -3.03 -8.89
CA TYR A 613 28.25 -2.16 -9.51
C TYR A 613 27.29 -1.65 -8.44
N GLY A 614 26.84 -0.41 -8.56
CA GLY A 614 25.98 0.20 -7.56
C GLY A 614 24.50 -0.06 -7.80
N TYR A 615 24.04 0.03 -9.05
CA TYR A 615 22.62 0.03 -9.33
C TYR A 615 22.30 -0.71 -10.62
N PHE A 616 21.29 -1.58 -10.56
CA PHE A 616 20.78 -2.28 -11.73
C PHE A 616 19.25 -2.27 -11.75
N THR A 617 18.69 -1.93 -12.90
CA THR A 617 17.28 -2.14 -13.19
C THR A 617 17.13 -2.46 -14.67
N GLN A 618 16.23 -3.38 -14.99
CA GLN A 618 15.74 -3.62 -16.35
C GLN A 618 14.42 -2.88 -16.61
N TRP A 619 13.92 -2.20 -15.59
CA TRP A 619 12.59 -1.65 -15.54
C TRP A 619 12.61 -0.14 -15.69
N TRP A 620 12.21 0.33 -16.86
CA TRP A 620 12.24 1.75 -17.20
C TRP A 620 11.14 2.57 -16.50
N PHE A 621 10.10 1.94 -15.95
CA PHE A 621 8.93 2.64 -15.37
C PHE A 621 9.31 3.61 -14.24
N CYS A 622 10.33 3.29 -13.45
CA CYS A 622 10.85 4.18 -12.39
C CYS A 622 11.47 5.48 -12.93
N TYR A 623 11.67 5.58 -14.25
CA TYR A 623 11.99 6.80 -14.96
C TYR A 623 10.78 7.28 -15.78
N GLY A 624 10.26 6.45 -16.66
CA GLY A 624 9.17 6.82 -17.59
C GLY A 624 7.85 7.17 -16.93
N TRP A 625 7.26 6.19 -16.24
CA TRP A 625 5.94 6.32 -15.66
C TRP A 625 5.89 7.37 -14.55
N THR A 626 6.99 7.57 -13.82
CA THR A 626 7.07 8.61 -12.79
C THR A 626 6.94 10.02 -13.36
N VAL A 627 7.17 10.22 -14.67
CA VAL A 627 6.89 11.48 -15.36
C VAL A 627 5.60 11.45 -16.18
N GLY A 628 4.79 10.39 -16.07
CA GLY A 628 3.55 10.21 -16.84
C GLY A 628 3.75 9.86 -18.31
N GLY A 629 4.86 9.21 -18.67
CA GLY A 629 5.12 8.80 -20.05
C GLY A 629 4.95 7.30 -20.25
N ASP A 630 4.34 6.87 -21.35
CA ASP A 630 4.13 5.45 -21.70
C ASP A 630 5.06 4.97 -22.83
N CYS A 631 5.14 3.65 -23.10
CA CYS A 631 5.86 3.10 -24.28
C CYS A 631 5.05 3.20 -25.56
N VAL A 632 3.72 3.23 -25.45
CA VAL A 632 2.79 3.41 -26.57
C VAL A 632 1.72 4.40 -26.16
N GLU A 633 1.27 5.19 -27.12
CA GLU A 633 0.23 6.22 -26.93
C GLU A 633 -0.88 5.99 -27.96
N ASP A 634 -2.13 6.18 -27.53
CA ASP A 634 -3.26 6.22 -28.44
C ASP A 634 -3.35 7.60 -29.09
N MET A 635 -3.17 7.64 -30.40
CA MET A 635 -3.14 8.87 -31.19
C MET A 635 -4.53 9.43 -31.48
N THR A 636 -5.61 8.70 -31.22
CA THR A 636 -6.99 9.13 -31.52
C THR A 636 -7.98 8.97 -30.38
N GLY A 637 -7.70 8.10 -29.41
CA GLY A 637 -8.64 7.67 -28.38
C GLY A 637 -9.54 6.52 -28.84
N ASP A 638 -9.30 6.06 -30.06
CA ASP A 638 -10.04 4.99 -30.73
C ASP A 638 -9.10 3.85 -31.14
N GLY A 639 -7.93 3.71 -30.50
CA GLY A 639 -6.96 2.63 -30.67
C GLY A 639 -6.03 2.73 -31.88
N ALA A 640 -5.65 3.95 -32.26
CA ALA A 640 -4.58 4.20 -33.23
C ALA A 640 -3.24 4.38 -32.49
N TRP A 641 -2.56 3.27 -32.18
CA TRP A 641 -1.38 3.27 -31.31
C TRP A 641 -0.07 3.59 -32.01
N ALA A 642 0.78 4.39 -31.36
CA ALA A 642 2.15 4.67 -31.80
C ALA A 642 3.17 4.51 -30.66
N PHE A 643 4.38 4.06 -31.00
CA PHE A 643 5.49 3.95 -30.05
C PHE A 643 6.03 5.33 -29.64
N SER A 644 6.06 5.59 -28.34
CA SER A 644 6.17 6.92 -27.74
C SER A 644 7.46 7.20 -26.99
N LEU A 645 8.38 6.24 -26.84
CA LEU A 645 9.65 6.50 -26.13
C LEU A 645 10.54 7.57 -26.80
N SER A 646 10.21 7.95 -28.04
CA SER A 646 10.85 9.07 -28.73
C SER A 646 10.13 10.42 -28.59
N ASP A 647 8.97 10.46 -27.92
CA ASP A 647 8.20 11.68 -27.66
C ASP A 647 9.00 12.62 -26.75
N TYR A 648 9.32 13.79 -27.29
CA TYR A 648 10.06 14.85 -26.59
C TYR A 648 9.12 15.88 -25.95
N THR A 649 7.81 15.76 -26.12
CA THR A 649 6.86 16.72 -25.55
C THR A 649 6.81 16.55 -24.03
N ALA A 650 6.79 17.67 -23.30
CA ALA A 650 6.70 17.65 -21.85
C ALA A 650 5.42 16.96 -21.36
N ASN A 651 5.49 16.35 -20.18
CA ASN A 651 4.34 15.78 -19.48
C ASN A 651 3.82 16.75 -18.41
N TYR A 652 2.57 16.57 -17.99
CA TYR A 652 1.88 17.52 -17.11
C TYR A 652 1.11 16.79 -16.02
N MET A 653 1.43 17.08 -14.77
CA MET A 653 0.71 16.57 -13.60
C MET A 653 -0.33 17.60 -13.12
N VAL A 654 -1.54 17.14 -12.83
CA VAL A 654 -2.68 17.94 -12.38
C VAL A 654 -2.48 18.37 -10.93
N THR A 655 -2.68 19.64 -10.64
CA THR A 655 -2.65 20.18 -9.27
C THR A 655 -4.06 20.28 -8.68
N GLU A 656 -4.17 20.41 -7.36
CA GLU A 656 -5.45 20.66 -6.68
C GLU A 656 -6.20 21.89 -7.24
N ALA A 657 -5.47 22.94 -7.64
CA ALA A 657 -6.07 24.15 -8.20
C ALA A 657 -6.74 23.92 -9.56
N ALA A 658 -6.37 22.87 -10.30
CA ALA A 658 -7.03 22.49 -11.55
C ALA A 658 -8.36 21.76 -11.31
N CYS A 659 -8.48 21.05 -10.19
CA CYS A 659 -9.62 20.21 -9.83
C CYS A 659 -10.83 21.05 -9.39
N THR A 660 -11.60 21.54 -10.35
CA THR A 660 -12.72 22.48 -10.12
C THR A 660 -14.07 21.96 -10.61
N GLN A 661 -14.07 20.92 -11.43
CA GLN A 661 -15.26 20.40 -12.11
C GLN A 661 -15.83 19.19 -11.35
N SER A 662 -17.15 19.03 -11.35
CA SER A 662 -17.80 17.82 -10.80
C SER A 662 -17.89 16.74 -11.85
N ASN A 663 -17.97 15.48 -11.40
CA ASN A 663 -18.25 14.34 -12.26
C ASN A 663 -19.57 14.56 -13.04
N PRO A 664 -19.54 14.56 -14.39
CA PRO A 664 -20.72 14.84 -15.20
C PRO A 664 -21.69 13.66 -15.27
N THR A 665 -21.25 12.43 -14.95
CA THR A 665 -22.05 11.20 -15.09
C THR A 665 -22.59 10.68 -13.76
N ASP A 666 -21.98 11.03 -12.63
CA ASP A 666 -22.49 10.70 -11.30
C ASP A 666 -22.72 11.96 -10.45
N ALA A 667 -23.98 12.29 -10.21
CA ALA A 667 -24.37 13.44 -9.40
C ALA A 667 -24.16 13.24 -7.88
N ASN A 668 -23.90 12.00 -7.42
CA ASN A 668 -23.61 11.70 -6.02
C ASN A 668 -22.12 11.79 -5.70
N ASP A 669 -21.26 11.80 -6.72
CA ASP A 669 -19.83 12.02 -6.55
C ASP A 669 -19.55 13.48 -6.18
N THR A 670 -19.12 13.69 -4.93
CA THR A 670 -18.82 15.01 -4.39
C THR A 670 -17.42 15.50 -4.71
N ASN A 671 -16.58 14.67 -5.31
CA ASN A 671 -15.20 15.01 -5.62
C ASN A 671 -15.09 16.04 -6.76
N LYS A 672 -13.91 16.65 -6.85
CA LYS A 672 -13.58 17.62 -7.89
C LYS A 672 -12.43 17.13 -8.74
N TYR A 673 -12.55 17.39 -10.04
CA TYR A 673 -11.67 16.88 -11.07
C TYR A 673 -11.25 17.98 -12.03
N TYR A 674 -10.13 17.75 -12.70
CA TYR A 674 -9.86 18.35 -14.00
C TYR A 674 -10.41 17.38 -15.06
N ILE A 675 -11.25 17.85 -15.97
CA ILE A 675 -11.82 17.03 -17.04
C ILE A 675 -10.98 17.23 -18.29
N GLY A 676 -10.42 16.14 -18.81
CA GLY A 676 -9.70 16.10 -20.08
C GLY A 676 -10.54 16.70 -21.21
N GLU A 677 -10.01 17.71 -21.90
CA GLU A 677 -10.76 18.41 -22.94
C GLU A 677 -11.06 17.52 -24.16
N TYR A 678 -10.20 16.52 -24.43
CA TYR A 678 -10.37 15.64 -25.58
C TYR A 678 -11.05 14.33 -25.17
N THR A 679 -10.53 13.66 -24.14
CA THR A 679 -11.03 12.33 -23.75
C THR A 679 -12.25 12.39 -22.83
N GLY A 680 -12.47 13.51 -22.14
CA GLY A 680 -13.44 13.62 -21.06
C GLY A 680 -13.03 12.90 -19.76
N LYS A 681 -11.81 12.33 -19.70
CA LYS A 681 -11.29 11.63 -18.51
C LYS A 681 -11.27 12.55 -17.29
N LEU A 682 -11.64 12.00 -16.14
CA LEU A 682 -11.63 12.69 -14.86
C LEU A 682 -10.26 12.52 -14.22
N TYR A 683 -9.52 13.61 -14.06
CA TYR A 683 -8.21 13.63 -13.41
C TYR A 683 -8.30 14.23 -12.00
N SER A 684 -7.83 13.47 -11.02
CA SER A 684 -7.56 13.92 -9.66
C SER A 684 -6.21 14.64 -9.57
N ALA A 685 -6.04 15.46 -8.54
CA ALA A 685 -4.75 16.06 -8.24
C ALA A 685 -3.67 14.97 -8.05
N GLY A 686 -2.47 15.19 -8.58
CA GLY A 686 -1.38 14.23 -8.59
C GLY A 686 -1.38 13.28 -9.79
N GLN A 687 -2.45 13.21 -10.61
CA GLN A 687 -2.44 12.41 -11.82
C GLN A 687 -1.80 13.16 -13.01
N THR A 688 -1.18 12.42 -13.93
CA THR A 688 -0.64 12.98 -15.17
C THR A 688 -1.69 12.97 -16.28
N LEU A 689 -1.66 13.98 -17.15
CA LEU A 689 -2.54 14.04 -18.31
C LEU A 689 -2.14 12.99 -19.35
N ASP A 690 -3.13 12.29 -19.91
CA ASP A 690 -2.93 11.41 -21.05
C ASP A 690 -2.51 12.22 -22.28
N PHE A 691 -1.84 11.58 -23.24
CA PHE A 691 -1.29 12.23 -24.42
C PHE A 691 -2.29 13.12 -25.18
N LEU A 692 -3.50 12.61 -25.46
CA LEU A 692 -4.58 13.36 -26.13
C LEU A 692 -5.06 14.56 -25.31
N ASP A 693 -4.96 14.45 -23.99
CA ASP A 693 -5.37 15.51 -23.09
C ASP A 693 -4.31 16.60 -22.88
N LYS A 694 -3.08 16.41 -23.36
CA LYS A 694 -2.05 17.46 -23.37
C LYS A 694 -1.84 18.13 -24.73
N ILE A 695 -2.08 17.42 -25.83
CA ILE A 695 -1.80 17.94 -27.18
C ILE A 695 -2.96 18.75 -27.79
N ASP A 696 -2.61 19.72 -28.63
CA ASP A 696 -3.52 20.53 -29.44
C ASP A 696 -3.80 19.80 -30.76
N VAL A 697 -4.80 18.92 -30.72
CA VAL A 697 -5.21 18.09 -31.88
C VAL A 697 -5.69 18.95 -33.06
N GLU A 698 -6.01 20.23 -32.86
CA GLU A 698 -6.54 21.13 -33.90
C GLU A 698 -5.51 22.07 -34.55
N LYS A 699 -4.30 22.22 -33.99
CA LYS A 699 -3.28 23.16 -34.49
C LYS A 699 -1.89 22.55 -34.62
N LEU A 700 -1.50 22.28 -35.86
CA LEU A 700 -0.08 22.26 -36.25
C LEU A 700 0.10 23.09 -37.52
N GLU A 701 0.97 24.10 -37.46
CA GLU A 701 1.16 25.12 -38.51
C GLU A 701 1.86 24.55 -39.77
N VAL A 702 1.36 24.95 -40.94
CA VAL A 702 2.04 24.73 -42.22
C VAL A 702 3.27 25.64 -42.28
N THR A 703 4.47 25.08 -42.18
CA THR A 703 5.69 25.80 -42.56
C THR A 703 5.78 25.89 -44.09
N SER A 704 6.41 26.96 -44.58
CA SER A 704 6.61 27.23 -46.02
C SER A 704 7.38 26.13 -46.79
N SER A 705 7.86 25.09 -46.11
CA SER A 705 8.50 23.89 -46.66
C SER A 705 7.55 22.73 -46.99
N GLY A 706 6.25 22.82 -46.67
CA GLY A 706 5.26 21.85 -47.14
C GLY A 706 5.25 20.48 -46.47
N SER A 707 5.72 20.35 -45.22
CA SER A 707 5.49 19.16 -44.40
C SER A 707 4.03 19.12 -43.91
N THR A 708 3.26 18.11 -44.33
CA THR A 708 1.81 17.95 -44.08
C THR A 708 1.52 17.05 -42.89
N ASN A 709 1.79 17.50 -41.66
CA ASN A 709 1.55 16.68 -40.46
C ASN A 709 0.77 17.49 -39.41
N SER A 710 -0.51 17.75 -39.66
CA SER A 710 -1.43 18.37 -38.69
C SER A 710 -2.76 17.64 -38.66
N ALA A 711 -3.32 17.35 -37.48
CA ALA A 711 -4.73 16.99 -37.35
C ALA A 711 -5.59 18.27 -37.28
N THR A 712 -6.82 18.20 -37.78
CA THR A 712 -7.84 19.26 -37.75
C THR A 712 -9.16 18.64 -37.29
N ALA A 713 -10.13 19.45 -36.84
CA ALA A 713 -11.45 18.95 -36.48
C ALA A 713 -12.06 18.08 -37.60
N GLY A 714 -12.33 16.81 -37.29
CA GLY A 714 -12.82 15.79 -38.23
C GLY A 714 -11.73 14.98 -38.96
N ASP A 715 -10.45 15.13 -38.61
CA ASP A 715 -9.39 14.21 -39.05
C ASP A 715 -9.37 12.96 -38.17
N ILE A 716 -9.31 11.79 -38.81
CA ILE A 716 -9.09 10.49 -38.17
C ILE A 716 -7.67 10.03 -38.54
N ILE A 717 -6.93 9.50 -37.56
CA ILE A 717 -5.62 8.90 -37.80
C ILE A 717 -5.79 7.38 -37.89
N LEU A 718 -5.36 6.81 -39.01
CA LEU A 718 -5.48 5.38 -39.30
C LEU A 718 -4.08 4.77 -39.45
N PRO A 719 -3.75 3.67 -38.75
CA PRO A 719 -2.47 2.99 -38.94
C PRO A 719 -2.41 2.28 -40.31
N ASN A 720 -1.27 2.35 -40.99
CA ASN A 720 -0.97 1.64 -42.23
C ASN A 720 -0.07 0.44 -41.96
N GLN A 721 -0.17 -0.62 -42.77
CA GLN A 721 0.62 -1.85 -42.63
C GLN A 721 2.14 -1.65 -42.68
N ASP A 722 2.62 -0.55 -43.27
CA ASP A 722 4.05 -0.24 -43.29
C ASP A 722 4.53 0.46 -42.00
N GLY A 723 3.66 0.65 -41.00
CA GLY A 723 3.93 1.36 -39.74
C GLY A 723 3.82 2.87 -39.84
N SER A 724 3.42 3.42 -41.00
CA SER A 724 3.04 4.83 -41.11
C SER A 724 1.57 5.03 -40.73
N PHE A 725 1.13 6.28 -40.62
CA PHE A 725 -0.28 6.57 -40.41
C PHE A 725 -0.88 7.28 -41.62
N THR A 726 -2.20 7.28 -41.74
CA THR A 726 -2.96 8.03 -42.72
C THR A 726 -3.93 8.92 -41.98
N LYS A 727 -3.86 10.21 -42.28
CA LYS A 727 -4.86 11.16 -41.85
C LYS A 727 -6.02 11.18 -42.85
N TYR A 728 -7.22 10.92 -42.38
CA TYR A 728 -8.45 10.97 -43.17
C TYR A 728 -9.38 12.08 -42.66
N ASN A 729 -9.59 13.11 -43.47
CA ASN A 729 -10.51 14.18 -43.12
C ASN A 729 -11.94 13.80 -43.50
N VAL A 730 -12.82 13.60 -42.53
CA VAL A 730 -14.19 13.10 -42.78
C VAL A 730 -15.08 14.13 -43.46
N THR A 731 -14.77 15.42 -43.27
CA THR A 731 -15.52 16.53 -43.86
C THR A 731 -15.22 16.68 -45.36
N THR A 732 -13.97 16.49 -45.76
CA THR A 732 -13.50 16.68 -47.15
C THR A 732 -13.31 15.37 -47.91
N GLY A 733 -13.27 14.23 -47.21
CA GLY A 733 -12.97 12.91 -47.77
C GLY A 733 -11.51 12.72 -48.20
N THR A 734 -10.60 13.59 -47.75
CA THR A 734 -9.18 13.59 -48.17
C THR A 734 -8.35 12.67 -47.28
N ALA A 735 -7.59 11.75 -47.88
CA ALA A 735 -6.62 10.90 -47.20
C ALA A 735 -5.18 11.38 -47.49
N THR A 736 -4.32 11.46 -46.48
CA THR A 736 -2.90 11.81 -46.62
C THR A 736 -2.07 10.93 -45.69
N GLN A 737 -1.12 10.20 -46.25
CA GLN A 737 -0.14 9.43 -45.47
C GLN A 737 0.78 10.40 -44.70
N ILE A 738 0.96 10.15 -43.40
CA ILE A 738 1.84 10.85 -42.48
C ILE A 738 2.95 9.89 -42.01
N GLY A 739 3.90 10.36 -41.18
CA GLY A 739 5.05 9.55 -40.79
C GLY A 739 4.74 8.38 -39.85
N LYS A 740 5.77 7.80 -39.24
CA LYS A 740 5.65 6.57 -38.45
C LYS A 740 5.73 6.79 -36.95
N GLY A 741 6.41 7.84 -36.49
CA GLY A 741 6.56 8.14 -35.06
C GLY A 741 5.60 9.24 -34.58
N ILE A 742 5.40 9.33 -33.28
CA ILE A 742 4.60 10.39 -32.65
C ILE A 742 5.06 11.78 -33.10
N ASN A 743 6.36 12.02 -33.11
CA ASN A 743 6.95 13.29 -33.55
C ASN A 743 6.70 13.61 -35.03
N ASP A 744 6.53 12.58 -35.87
CA ASP A 744 6.12 12.80 -37.25
C ASP A 744 4.67 13.25 -37.32
N ILE A 745 3.82 12.84 -36.38
CA ILE A 745 2.39 13.18 -36.34
C ILE A 745 2.18 14.56 -35.72
N VAL A 746 2.85 14.84 -34.59
CA VAL A 746 2.67 16.10 -33.84
C VAL A 746 3.59 17.24 -34.29
N GLY A 747 4.52 17.00 -35.22
CA GLY A 747 5.44 18.01 -35.72
C GLY A 747 6.57 18.36 -34.75
N ASN A 748 7.81 18.35 -35.25
CA ASN A 748 9.09 18.38 -34.51
C ASN A 748 9.41 19.67 -33.71
N THR A 749 8.51 20.11 -32.81
CA THR A 749 8.68 21.33 -31.99
C THR A 749 8.31 21.07 -30.53
N ASP A 750 9.31 21.08 -29.64
CA ASP A 750 9.26 20.64 -28.24
C ASP A 750 8.06 21.10 -27.40
N ASN A 751 7.46 22.25 -27.74
CA ASN A 751 6.33 22.78 -26.99
C ASN A 751 5.16 23.29 -27.83
N GLN A 752 5.23 23.40 -29.16
CA GLN A 752 4.11 24.00 -29.91
C GLN A 752 2.90 23.07 -30.04
N ALA A 753 3.13 21.75 -29.96
CA ALA A 753 2.08 20.74 -30.00
C ALA A 753 1.22 20.67 -28.73
N ILE A 754 1.67 21.22 -27.60
CA ILE A 754 0.89 21.23 -26.35
C ILE A 754 -0.28 22.22 -26.47
N ARG A 755 -1.40 22.01 -25.76
CA ARG A 755 -2.46 23.03 -25.72
C ARG A 755 -2.02 24.29 -25.00
N SER A 756 -2.39 25.43 -25.59
CA SER A 756 -2.11 26.74 -24.98
C SER A 756 -2.78 26.90 -23.60
N SER A 757 -3.93 26.28 -23.38
CA SER A 757 -4.63 26.24 -22.08
C SER A 757 -3.81 25.53 -21.00
N ILE A 758 -2.94 24.59 -21.37
CA ILE A 758 -2.05 23.86 -20.45
C ILE A 758 -0.77 24.66 -20.23
N ARG A 759 -0.04 25.00 -21.30
CA ARG A 759 1.25 25.72 -21.19
C ARG A 759 1.16 27.05 -20.45
N THR A 760 0.04 27.76 -20.56
CA THR A 760 -0.12 29.08 -19.91
C THR A 760 -0.50 28.97 -18.44
N LYS A 761 -0.82 27.76 -17.98
CA LYS A 761 -1.21 27.44 -16.60
C LYS A 761 -0.27 26.41 -15.98
N SER A 762 0.88 26.14 -16.58
CA SER A 762 1.89 25.21 -16.06
C SER A 762 3.08 25.94 -15.45
N SER A 763 3.78 25.26 -14.54
CA SER A 763 5.08 25.70 -14.01
C SER A 763 5.97 24.50 -13.70
N GLN A 764 7.29 24.72 -13.69
CA GLN A 764 8.26 23.75 -13.19
C GLN A 764 8.48 23.88 -11.67
N ASN A 765 7.74 24.75 -10.99
CA ASN A 765 7.72 24.86 -9.54
C ASN A 765 6.30 24.60 -9.03
N GLN A 766 6.09 23.42 -8.43
CA GLN A 766 4.77 23.01 -7.93
C GLN A 766 4.25 23.90 -6.80
N ASN A 767 5.14 24.67 -6.14
CA ASN A 767 4.79 25.58 -5.06
C ASN A 767 4.31 26.96 -5.56
N GLU A 768 4.26 27.18 -6.88
CA GLU A 768 3.76 28.43 -7.46
C GLU A 768 2.23 28.49 -7.39
N SER A 769 1.68 29.57 -6.82
CA SER A 769 0.23 29.73 -6.66
C SER A 769 -0.50 29.92 -8.00
N GLY A 770 -1.63 29.24 -8.19
CA GLY A 770 -2.53 29.49 -9.32
C GLY A 770 -2.13 28.82 -10.64
N ILE A 771 -1.13 27.94 -10.59
CA ILE A 771 -0.83 26.98 -11.65
C ILE A 771 -1.86 25.86 -11.60
N TYR A 772 -2.22 25.30 -12.75
CA TYR A 772 -3.07 24.12 -12.84
C TYR A 772 -2.24 22.85 -13.06
N PHE A 773 -1.05 22.98 -13.64
CA PHE A 773 -0.21 21.85 -13.99
C PHE A 773 1.24 22.01 -13.53
N VAL A 774 1.84 20.92 -13.07
CA VAL A 774 3.29 20.82 -12.88
C VAL A 774 3.89 20.24 -14.15
N GLU A 775 4.82 20.96 -14.77
CA GLU A 775 5.54 20.51 -15.97
C GLU A 775 6.66 19.53 -15.59
N LEU A 776 6.56 18.30 -16.10
CA LEU A 776 7.48 17.19 -15.90
C LEU A 776 8.32 16.94 -17.16
N PRO A 777 9.48 16.25 -17.04
CA PRO A 777 10.27 15.84 -18.20
C PRO A 777 9.45 15.04 -19.22
N SER A 778 9.91 15.07 -20.47
CA SER A 778 9.34 14.23 -21.52
C SER A 778 9.68 12.75 -21.34
N THR A 779 8.88 11.89 -21.96
CA THR A 779 9.11 10.43 -22.00
C THR A 779 10.48 10.09 -22.55
N LYS A 780 10.93 10.80 -23.61
CA LYS A 780 12.27 10.61 -24.19
C LYS A 780 13.39 10.98 -23.23
N GLU A 781 13.27 12.10 -22.51
CA GLU A 781 14.29 12.51 -21.52
C GLU A 781 14.41 11.48 -20.40
N ALA A 782 13.28 11.03 -19.85
CA ALA A 782 13.24 9.99 -18.82
C ALA A 782 13.86 8.67 -19.31
N PHE A 783 13.47 8.21 -20.51
CA PHE A 783 14.00 6.96 -21.08
C PHE A 783 15.49 7.07 -21.45
N THR A 784 15.94 8.22 -21.92
CA THR A 784 17.37 8.48 -22.21
C THR A 784 18.19 8.37 -20.92
N ARG A 785 17.70 8.97 -19.83
CA ARG A 785 18.35 8.88 -18.52
C ARG A 785 18.45 7.44 -18.02
N PHE A 786 17.37 6.66 -18.14
CA PHE A 786 17.40 5.22 -17.88
C PHE A 786 18.48 4.49 -18.73
N CYS A 787 18.57 4.80 -20.03
CA CYS A 787 19.60 4.21 -20.90
C CYS A 787 21.03 4.59 -20.48
N HIS A 788 21.25 5.73 -19.85
CA HIS A 788 22.58 6.16 -19.41
C HIS A 788 23.08 5.42 -18.16
N LEU A 789 22.25 4.66 -17.45
CA LEU A 789 22.70 3.79 -16.35
C LEU A 789 23.67 2.69 -16.80
N CYS A 790 23.69 2.40 -18.11
CA CYS A 790 24.56 1.41 -18.76
C CYS A 790 26.05 1.67 -18.52
N PRO A 791 26.92 0.67 -18.79
CA PRO A 791 28.38 0.83 -18.66
C PRO A 791 28.94 2.11 -19.28
N SER A 792 29.94 2.71 -18.62
CA SER A 792 30.48 4.02 -19.00
C SER A 792 31.31 4.02 -20.29
N ASP A 793 31.67 2.86 -20.82
CA ASP A 793 32.43 2.70 -22.06
C ASP A 793 31.56 2.74 -23.33
N VAL A 794 30.26 2.95 -23.16
CA VAL A 794 29.27 2.94 -24.24
C VAL A 794 29.12 4.31 -24.89
N ASP A 795 28.98 5.37 -24.09
CA ASP A 795 28.79 6.76 -24.52
C ASP A 795 29.42 7.71 -23.48
N ASP A 796 29.84 8.90 -23.90
CA ASP A 796 30.43 9.91 -23.02
C ASP A 796 29.42 10.43 -21.97
N GLU A 797 28.12 10.24 -22.22
CA GLU A 797 27.02 10.61 -21.31
C GLU A 797 26.60 9.47 -20.36
N SER A 798 27.17 8.26 -20.48
CA SER A 798 26.84 7.12 -19.63
C SER A 798 27.32 7.30 -18.18
N ILE A 799 26.43 6.96 -17.25
CA ILE A 799 26.62 6.99 -15.79
C ILE A 799 27.47 5.80 -15.34
N GLY A 800 27.35 4.61 -15.96
CA GLY A 800 28.27 3.50 -15.71
C GLY A 800 28.06 2.73 -14.41
N VAL A 801 26.87 2.77 -13.80
CA VAL A 801 26.58 2.12 -12.51
C VAL A 801 26.03 0.70 -12.63
N SER A 802 25.63 0.30 -13.84
CA SER A 802 25.11 -1.03 -14.17
C SER A 802 26.17 -1.91 -14.84
N TYR A 803 26.02 -3.23 -14.72
CA TYR A 803 26.81 -4.19 -15.50
C TYR A 803 26.24 -4.38 -16.91
N ALA A 804 27.12 -4.85 -17.81
CA ALA A 804 26.76 -5.28 -19.15
C ALA A 804 25.99 -6.61 -19.11
N THR A 805 24.83 -6.67 -19.75
CA THR A 805 24.07 -7.92 -19.90
C THR A 805 24.69 -8.78 -21.01
N SER A 806 25.01 -10.05 -20.74
CA SER A 806 25.73 -10.93 -21.68
C SER A 806 24.81 -11.86 -22.50
N THR A 807 23.50 -11.86 -22.24
CA THR A 807 22.52 -12.76 -22.85
C THR A 807 21.34 -11.98 -23.46
N THR A 808 20.70 -12.54 -24.50
CA THR A 808 19.51 -11.95 -25.16
C THR A 808 18.27 -11.89 -24.27
N THR A 809 18.31 -12.60 -23.14
CA THR A 809 17.35 -12.56 -22.04
C THR A 809 18.15 -12.34 -20.77
N THR A 810 17.91 -11.25 -20.05
CA THR A 810 18.44 -11.07 -18.70
C THR A 810 17.90 -12.21 -17.84
N ASP A 811 18.80 -13.03 -17.31
CA ASP A 811 18.42 -14.03 -16.33
C ASP A 811 18.17 -13.29 -15.01
N GLU A 812 16.90 -12.96 -14.75
CA GLU A 812 16.46 -12.22 -13.55
C GLU A 812 16.96 -12.88 -12.25
N THR A 813 17.10 -14.21 -12.27
CA THR A 813 17.69 -14.99 -11.18
C THR A 813 19.16 -14.62 -10.97
N ALA A 814 19.90 -14.41 -12.07
CA ALA A 814 21.29 -13.98 -12.01
C ALA A 814 21.44 -12.54 -11.52
N ASP A 815 20.45 -11.68 -11.72
CA ASP A 815 20.46 -10.28 -11.24
C ASP A 815 20.29 -10.26 -9.71
N ILE A 816 19.32 -11.01 -9.20
CA ILE A 816 19.12 -11.19 -7.75
C ILE A 816 20.29 -11.94 -7.09
N THR A 817 20.92 -12.88 -7.79
CA THR A 817 22.13 -13.55 -7.29
C THR A 817 23.27 -12.56 -7.09
N LYS A 818 23.45 -11.60 -8.01
CA LYS A 818 24.47 -10.55 -7.88
C LYS A 818 24.18 -9.60 -6.72
N LEU A 819 22.92 -9.33 -6.41
CA LEU A 819 22.54 -8.60 -5.19
C LEU A 819 22.88 -9.42 -3.94
N GLY A 820 22.40 -10.67 -3.87
CA GLY A 820 22.53 -11.53 -2.69
C GLY A 820 23.98 -11.90 -2.34
N ASN A 821 24.90 -11.88 -3.31
CA ASN A 821 26.33 -12.11 -3.07
C ASN A 821 27.17 -10.82 -2.94
N GLY A 822 26.53 -9.64 -3.01
CA GLY A 822 27.19 -8.33 -2.86
C GLY A 822 27.93 -7.80 -4.09
N THR A 823 27.78 -8.42 -5.27
CA THR A 823 28.35 -7.90 -6.52
C THR A 823 27.69 -6.58 -6.93
N VAL A 824 26.38 -6.45 -6.68
CA VAL A 824 25.55 -5.27 -6.97
C VAL A 824 24.93 -4.75 -5.67
N ALA A 825 24.91 -3.43 -5.45
CA ALA A 825 24.35 -2.87 -4.21
C ALA A 825 22.82 -2.73 -4.24
N PHE A 826 22.23 -2.37 -5.38
CA PHE A 826 20.79 -2.15 -5.55
C PHE A 826 20.25 -2.85 -6.80
N VAL A 827 19.08 -3.49 -6.69
CA VAL A 827 18.36 -4.10 -7.80
C VAL A 827 16.87 -3.80 -7.69
N ILE A 828 16.26 -3.26 -8.75
CA ILE A 828 14.79 -3.26 -8.86
C ILE A 828 14.35 -4.56 -9.51
N GLU A 829 13.47 -5.30 -8.85
CA GLU A 829 12.91 -6.53 -9.39
C GLU A 829 11.56 -6.87 -8.74
N ARG A 830 10.88 -7.89 -9.26
CA ARG A 830 9.57 -8.34 -8.79
C ARG A 830 9.61 -9.12 -7.46
N GLY A 831 8.45 -9.20 -6.80
CA GLY A 831 8.25 -9.90 -5.53
C GLY A 831 8.38 -11.42 -5.63
N ASP A 832 8.23 -12.01 -6.82
CA ASP A 832 8.44 -13.44 -7.05
C ASP A 832 9.89 -13.88 -6.79
N LYS A 833 10.86 -12.95 -6.75
CA LYS A 833 12.28 -13.27 -6.52
C LYS A 833 12.69 -13.35 -5.05
N LEU A 834 11.78 -13.02 -4.14
CA LEU A 834 12.05 -12.93 -2.71
C LEU A 834 12.63 -14.22 -2.12
N GLY A 835 12.11 -15.38 -2.54
CA GLY A 835 12.61 -16.68 -2.11
C GLY A 835 14.07 -16.94 -2.53
N HIS A 836 14.39 -16.63 -3.78
CA HIS A 836 15.75 -16.76 -4.29
C HIS A 836 16.74 -15.83 -3.58
N LEU A 837 16.37 -14.55 -3.37
CA LEU A 837 17.19 -13.59 -2.64
C LEU A 837 17.53 -14.08 -1.23
N ARG A 838 16.52 -14.57 -0.48
CA ARG A 838 16.71 -15.12 0.87
C ARG A 838 17.75 -16.23 0.91
N ASN A 839 17.71 -17.15 -0.06
CA ASN A 839 18.63 -18.28 -0.12
C ASN A 839 20.07 -17.81 -0.42
N VAL A 840 20.24 -16.96 -1.43
CA VAL A 840 21.57 -16.46 -1.81
C VAL A 840 22.15 -15.57 -0.71
N ALA A 841 21.39 -14.63 -0.16
CA ALA A 841 21.88 -13.75 0.91
C ALA A 841 22.35 -14.55 2.14
N ARG A 842 21.63 -15.63 2.50
CA ARG A 842 22.04 -16.55 3.57
C ARG A 842 23.32 -17.30 3.25
N GLU A 843 23.47 -17.79 2.01
CA GLU A 843 24.68 -18.49 1.54
C GLU A 843 25.93 -17.59 1.66
N TYR A 844 25.80 -16.32 1.31
CA TYR A 844 26.90 -15.35 1.29
C TYR A 844 26.99 -14.48 2.58
N ASN A 845 26.18 -14.80 3.59
CA ASN A 845 26.11 -14.06 4.86
C ASN A 845 25.94 -12.53 4.65
N GLN A 846 25.03 -12.14 3.76
CA GLN A 846 24.71 -10.74 3.45
C GLN A 846 23.38 -10.35 4.10
N SER A 847 23.33 -9.14 4.67
CA SER A 847 22.08 -8.47 5.05
C SER A 847 21.50 -7.70 3.87
N TRP A 848 20.18 -7.68 3.75
CA TRP A 848 19.46 -7.01 2.66
C TRP A 848 18.10 -6.47 3.16
N GLY A 849 17.51 -5.57 2.39
CA GLY A 849 16.18 -5.02 2.66
C GLY A 849 15.48 -4.52 1.38
N VAL A 850 14.31 -3.93 1.56
CA VAL A 850 13.47 -3.35 0.51
C VAL A 850 13.32 -1.85 0.77
N ALA A 851 13.22 -1.06 -0.29
CA ALA A 851 13.05 0.39 -0.25
C ALA A 851 12.04 0.83 -1.31
N ASN A 852 11.58 2.07 -1.18
CA ASN A 852 10.75 2.70 -2.21
C ASN A 852 11.48 2.77 -3.55
N VAL A 853 10.74 2.48 -4.62
CA VAL A 853 11.23 2.66 -5.99
C VAL A 853 11.55 4.14 -6.24
N PRO A 854 12.63 4.46 -6.97
CA PRO A 854 12.97 5.84 -7.31
C PRO A 854 11.86 6.55 -8.07
N ILE A 855 11.69 7.84 -7.80
CA ILE A 855 10.72 8.71 -8.47
C ILE A 855 11.41 9.94 -9.07
N PHE A 856 10.75 10.57 -10.04
CA PHE A 856 11.16 11.90 -10.46
C PHE A 856 10.95 12.90 -9.32
N LYS A 857 12.03 13.56 -8.89
CA LYS A 857 12.03 14.53 -7.79
C LYS A 857 13.17 15.52 -7.98
N GLU A 858 12.84 16.81 -7.98
CA GLU A 858 13.83 17.90 -8.00
C GLU A 858 13.74 18.76 -6.75
N TYR A 859 14.89 19.03 -6.15
CA TYR A 859 15.02 19.97 -5.04
C TYR A 859 15.16 21.41 -5.54
N ALA A 860 14.78 22.39 -4.71
CA ALA A 860 14.88 23.80 -5.06
C ALA A 860 16.34 24.23 -5.30
N ASN A 861 17.27 23.72 -4.50
CA ASN A 861 18.70 24.00 -4.53
C ASN A 861 19.47 22.68 -4.42
N PRO A 862 19.57 21.89 -5.51
CA PRO A 862 20.21 20.57 -5.48
C PRO A 862 21.71 20.61 -5.13
N GLY A 863 22.36 21.78 -5.25
CA GLY A 863 23.74 22.00 -4.81
C GLY A 863 23.91 22.23 -3.31
N GLU A 864 22.82 22.44 -2.55
CA GLU A 864 22.84 22.62 -1.10
C GLU A 864 22.46 21.30 -0.42
N PRO A 865 23.41 20.61 0.25
CA PRO A 865 23.17 19.28 0.83
C PRO A 865 21.96 19.19 1.76
N THR A 866 21.70 20.26 2.51
CA THR A 866 20.63 20.34 3.50
C THR A 866 19.25 20.68 2.93
N ASP A 867 19.14 21.04 1.64
CA ASP A 867 17.85 21.41 1.06
C ASP A 867 16.97 20.19 0.82
N ALA A 868 15.88 20.06 1.57
CA ALA A 868 14.82 19.05 1.38
C ALA A 868 13.59 19.64 0.67
N THR A 869 13.62 20.90 0.25
CA THR A 869 12.48 21.56 -0.39
C THR A 869 12.29 21.00 -1.79
N VAL A 870 11.22 20.22 -1.96
CA VAL A 870 10.86 19.68 -3.28
C VAL A 870 10.25 20.80 -4.14
N LYS A 871 10.92 21.09 -5.25
CA LYS A 871 10.49 22.07 -6.26
C LYS A 871 9.45 21.47 -7.20
N ARG A 872 9.64 20.23 -7.64
CA ARG A 872 8.68 19.46 -8.41
C ARG A 872 8.91 17.96 -8.22
N MET A 873 7.83 17.20 -8.16
CA MET A 873 7.83 15.75 -8.03
C MET A 873 6.91 15.16 -9.09
N GLY A 874 7.28 13.99 -9.59
CA GLY A 874 6.44 13.17 -10.44
C GLY A 874 5.45 12.31 -9.64
N VAL A 875 5.01 11.22 -10.24
CA VAL A 875 4.09 10.27 -9.62
C VAL A 875 4.83 9.03 -9.12
N GLN A 876 4.25 8.35 -8.13
CA GLN A 876 4.66 6.98 -7.80
C GLN A 876 4.31 6.08 -8.98
N ALA A 877 5.20 5.14 -9.28
CA ALA A 877 4.98 4.16 -10.32
C ALA A 877 5.65 2.84 -9.97
N GLY A 878 4.86 1.78 -10.01
CA GLY A 878 5.32 0.40 -9.91
C GLY A 878 4.76 -0.42 -11.06
N HIS A 879 5.50 -1.45 -11.45
CA HIS A 879 5.07 -2.42 -12.43
C HIS A 879 4.71 -3.76 -11.78
N SER A 880 3.71 -4.43 -12.31
CA SER A 880 3.32 -5.78 -11.88
C SER A 880 3.15 -6.70 -13.09
N GLU A 881 3.61 -7.94 -12.96
CA GLU A 881 3.16 -9.06 -13.81
C GLU A 881 2.28 -9.95 -12.95
N CYS A 882 1.09 -9.43 -12.61
CA CYS A 882 0.15 -10.13 -11.76
C CYS A 882 -0.18 -11.48 -12.39
N VAL A 883 -0.25 -12.54 -11.59
CA VAL A 883 -0.57 -13.91 -12.03
C VAL A 883 -1.93 -14.31 -11.51
N ALA A 884 -2.74 -14.86 -12.40
CA ALA A 884 -4.07 -15.39 -12.14
C ALA A 884 -4.16 -16.86 -12.56
N ILE A 885 -5.24 -17.49 -12.10
CA ILE A 885 -5.64 -18.84 -12.50
C ILE A 885 -7.02 -18.81 -13.14
N GLY A 886 -7.19 -19.64 -14.17
CA GLY A 886 -8.45 -19.80 -14.89
C GLY A 886 -8.74 -21.26 -15.21
N ILE A 887 -9.94 -21.49 -15.74
CA ILE A 887 -10.38 -22.81 -16.21
C ILE A 887 -10.14 -22.89 -17.71
N SER A 888 -9.48 -23.96 -18.16
CA SER A 888 -9.24 -24.16 -19.58
C SER A 888 -10.55 -24.49 -20.32
N ALA A 889 -10.60 -24.19 -21.61
CA ALA A 889 -11.70 -24.65 -22.46
C ALA A 889 -11.75 -26.18 -22.61
N GLY A 890 -10.59 -26.84 -22.53
CA GLY A 890 -10.43 -28.30 -22.55
C GLY A 890 -10.84 -29.01 -21.25
N CYS A 891 -11.14 -28.25 -20.18
CA CYS A 891 -11.71 -28.79 -18.95
C CYS A 891 -13.06 -29.45 -19.26
N LYS A 892 -13.24 -30.68 -18.77
CA LYS A 892 -14.48 -31.41 -18.97
C LYS A 892 -15.60 -30.75 -18.18
N ASP A 893 -16.80 -30.71 -18.75
CA ASP A 893 -17.97 -30.13 -18.08
C ASP A 893 -18.25 -30.80 -16.72
N ALA A 894 -18.00 -32.10 -16.61
CA ALA A 894 -18.14 -32.87 -15.37
C ALA A 894 -17.07 -32.59 -14.29
N ASN A 895 -16.05 -31.78 -14.60
CA ASN A 895 -14.98 -31.39 -13.68
C ASN A 895 -15.03 -29.88 -13.33
N LEU A 896 -15.99 -29.11 -13.90
CA LEU A 896 -15.99 -27.65 -13.77
C LEU A 896 -16.16 -27.19 -12.33
N ASP A 897 -17.07 -27.84 -11.59
CA ASP A 897 -17.35 -27.50 -10.19
C ASP A 897 -16.12 -27.76 -9.30
N GLU A 898 -15.40 -28.87 -9.51
CA GLU A 898 -14.20 -29.20 -8.75
C GLU A 898 -13.00 -28.33 -9.14
N ALA A 899 -12.87 -27.98 -10.43
CA ALA A 899 -11.87 -27.02 -10.90
C ALA A 899 -12.11 -25.63 -10.29
N TRP A 900 -13.36 -25.19 -10.22
CA TRP A 900 -13.72 -23.92 -9.60
C TRP A 900 -13.45 -23.91 -8.09
N GLN A 901 -13.82 -24.97 -7.37
CA GLN A 901 -13.51 -25.09 -5.94
C GLN A 901 -12.00 -25.05 -5.66
N PHE A 902 -11.16 -25.63 -6.53
CA PHE A 902 -9.71 -25.50 -6.41
C PHE A 902 -9.25 -24.05 -6.61
N ILE A 903 -9.81 -23.32 -7.58
CA ILE A 903 -9.51 -21.89 -7.79
C ILE A 903 -9.91 -21.07 -6.57
N GLN A 904 -11.11 -21.28 -6.03
CA GLN A 904 -11.59 -20.58 -4.84
C GLN A 904 -10.66 -20.82 -3.64
N TRP A 905 -10.22 -22.06 -3.43
CA TRP A 905 -9.28 -22.40 -2.37
C TRP A 905 -7.90 -21.75 -2.56
N MET A 906 -7.37 -21.74 -3.79
CA MET A 906 -6.08 -21.12 -4.09
C MET A 906 -6.08 -19.61 -3.85
N ALA A 907 -7.22 -18.96 -4.06
CA ALA A 907 -7.39 -17.52 -3.90
C ALA A 907 -7.83 -17.09 -2.49
N ALA A 908 -8.14 -18.05 -1.60
CA ALA A 908 -8.67 -17.79 -0.27
C ALA A 908 -7.62 -17.80 0.82
N ASP A 909 -7.89 -17.02 1.87
CA ASP A 909 -7.18 -17.08 3.15
C ASP A 909 -7.56 -18.33 3.92
N TYR A 910 -8.87 -18.58 3.98
CA TYR A 910 -9.49 -19.63 4.75
C TYR A 910 -10.67 -20.24 4.00
N PHE A 911 -10.98 -21.49 4.35
CA PHE A 911 -12.27 -22.11 4.06
C PHE A 911 -12.88 -22.60 5.37
N TYR A 912 -14.19 -22.75 5.38
CA TYR A 912 -14.94 -23.10 6.58
C TYR A 912 -15.78 -24.33 6.34
N LEU A 913 -15.98 -25.12 7.40
CA LEU A 913 -16.99 -26.16 7.48
C LEU A 913 -18.09 -25.70 8.42
N ASP A 914 -19.33 -25.67 7.95
CA ASP A 914 -20.47 -25.43 8.84
C ASP A 914 -20.81 -26.66 9.70
N ALA A 915 -21.76 -26.49 10.62
CA ALA A 915 -22.21 -27.54 11.52
C ALA A 915 -22.78 -28.79 10.81
N ASP A 916 -23.22 -28.65 9.56
CA ASP A 916 -23.73 -29.74 8.73
C ASP A 916 -22.63 -30.37 7.86
N GLY A 917 -21.39 -29.84 7.92
CA GLY A 917 -20.23 -30.32 7.19
C GLY A 917 -20.10 -29.78 5.78
N TYR A 918 -20.77 -28.69 5.42
CA TYR A 918 -20.61 -28.06 4.10
C TYR A 918 -19.41 -27.11 4.07
N THR A 919 -18.61 -27.21 3.01
CA THR A 919 -17.50 -26.28 2.76
C THR A 919 -17.98 -24.98 2.12
N TYR A 920 -17.37 -23.87 2.53
CA TYR A 920 -17.49 -22.59 1.82
C TYR A 920 -16.25 -21.70 2.03
N PHE A 921 -16.11 -20.68 1.19
CA PHE A 921 -15.02 -19.68 1.22
C PHE A 921 -15.55 -18.30 1.63
N GLY A 922 -14.69 -17.41 2.12
CA GLY A 922 -15.04 -16.04 2.54
C GLY A 922 -15.01 -15.85 4.06
N GLN A 923 -16.07 -15.28 4.64
CA GLN A 923 -16.17 -15.01 6.08
C GLN A 923 -16.92 -16.11 6.83
N GLN A 924 -16.57 -16.32 8.10
CA GLN A 924 -17.27 -17.24 8.99
C GLN A 924 -18.76 -16.87 9.10
N ARG A 925 -19.67 -17.81 8.83
CA ARG A 925 -21.12 -17.58 8.88
C ARG A 925 -21.67 -17.67 10.30
N THR A 926 -21.12 -18.59 11.10
CA THR A 926 -21.53 -18.82 12.49
C THR A 926 -20.34 -19.07 13.40
N PRO A 927 -20.40 -18.75 14.71
CA PRO A 927 -19.29 -18.98 15.65
C PRO A 927 -18.86 -20.45 15.79
N THR A 928 -19.70 -21.41 15.37
CA THR A 928 -19.42 -22.85 15.45
C THR A 928 -18.78 -23.41 14.19
N ASP A 929 -18.67 -22.62 13.12
CA ASP A 929 -18.05 -23.09 11.88
C ASP A 929 -16.56 -23.33 12.10
N VAL A 930 -16.08 -24.50 11.69
CA VAL A 930 -14.68 -24.86 11.82
C VAL A 930 -13.89 -24.21 10.70
N ARG A 931 -12.92 -23.37 11.07
CA ARG A 931 -12.05 -22.63 10.15
C ARG A 931 -10.82 -23.44 9.77
N TYR A 932 -10.47 -23.45 8.49
CA TYR A 932 -9.29 -24.09 7.94
C TYR A 932 -8.50 -23.11 7.07
N ARG A 933 -7.18 -23.23 7.07
CA ARG A 933 -6.29 -22.39 6.25
C ARG A 933 -6.38 -22.82 4.78
N ALA A 934 -6.39 -21.83 3.88
CA ALA A 934 -6.44 -22.03 2.44
C ALA A 934 -5.16 -21.51 1.74
N GLY A 935 -5.18 -21.40 0.40
CA GLY A 935 -3.98 -21.22 -0.41
C GLY A 935 -3.15 -20.00 -0.03
N GLN A 936 -3.77 -18.85 0.23
CA GLN A 936 -3.06 -17.60 0.48
C GLN A 936 -2.42 -17.57 1.87
N ALA A 937 -3.03 -18.24 2.85
CA ALA A 937 -2.42 -18.46 4.15
C ALA A 937 -1.17 -19.35 4.04
N VAL A 938 -1.20 -20.39 3.20
CA VAL A 938 -0.02 -21.21 2.91
C VAL A 938 1.07 -20.40 2.19
N LYS A 939 0.68 -19.53 1.25
CA LYS A 939 1.61 -18.64 0.55
C LYS A 939 2.32 -17.68 1.51
N ALA A 940 1.56 -17.02 2.37
CA ALA A 940 2.08 -16.12 3.40
C ALA A 940 3.08 -16.82 4.34
N ASP A 941 2.77 -18.03 4.80
CA ASP A 941 3.66 -18.82 5.67
C ASP A 941 5.01 -19.19 5.05
N ASN A 942 5.10 -19.20 3.72
CA ASN A 942 6.35 -19.44 3.00
C ASN A 942 7.13 -18.13 2.75
N GLY A 943 6.67 -17.01 3.31
CA GLY A 943 7.29 -15.69 3.17
C GLY A 943 7.14 -15.13 1.76
N TYR A 944 5.98 -15.35 1.14
CA TYR A 944 5.57 -14.71 -0.11
C TYR A 944 4.36 -13.83 0.13
N ILE A 945 4.14 -12.86 -0.76
CA ILE A 945 3.10 -11.84 -0.60
C ILE A 945 1.72 -12.44 -0.95
N PRO A 946 0.77 -12.55 -0.01
CA PRO A 946 -0.59 -13.00 -0.29
C PRO A 946 -1.35 -11.97 -1.14
N ASN A 947 -2.36 -12.43 -1.88
CA ASN A 947 -3.28 -11.54 -2.61
C ASN A 947 -4.33 -10.85 -1.70
N GLN A 948 -4.44 -11.28 -0.44
CA GLN A 948 -5.32 -10.70 0.58
C GLN A 948 -4.50 -9.85 1.56
N PRO A 949 -4.80 -8.56 1.71
CA PRO A 949 -4.17 -7.67 2.70
C PRO A 949 -4.36 -8.14 4.15
N SER A 950 -5.46 -8.82 4.46
CA SER A 950 -5.76 -9.39 5.79
C SER A 950 -4.64 -10.28 6.34
N LEU A 951 -3.96 -11.02 5.47
CA LEU A 951 -2.86 -11.93 5.83
C LEU A 951 -1.50 -11.24 5.94
N PHE A 952 -1.45 -9.95 5.59
CA PHE A 952 -0.23 -9.18 5.42
C PHE A 952 0.25 -8.54 6.73
N GLU A 953 -0.68 -8.02 7.56
CA GLU A 953 -0.35 -7.27 8.79
C GLU A 953 -0.37 -8.11 10.08
N LYS A 954 -1.03 -9.28 10.09
CA LYS A 954 -1.14 -10.14 11.27
C LYS A 954 -0.97 -11.62 10.91
N PRO A 955 -0.07 -12.36 11.58
CA PRO A 955 -0.09 -13.80 11.50
C PRO A 955 -1.24 -14.40 12.30
N ASP A 956 -2.47 -14.32 11.81
CA ASP A 956 -3.61 -15.02 12.45
C ASP A 956 -3.30 -16.50 12.73
N GLU A 957 -3.73 -16.96 13.91
CA GLU A 957 -3.77 -18.33 14.43
C GLU A 957 -2.80 -19.29 13.73
N GLY A 958 -1.53 -19.19 14.10
CA GLY A 958 -0.54 -20.19 13.72
C GLY A 958 0.12 -19.96 12.37
N GLY A 959 0.26 -18.70 11.94
CA GLY A 959 1.28 -18.34 10.97
C GLY A 959 2.68 -18.71 11.45
N SER A 960 3.55 -19.15 10.55
CA SER A 960 4.97 -19.33 10.91
C SER A 960 5.56 -17.96 11.29
N SER A 961 6.43 -17.90 12.30
CA SER A 961 7.26 -16.70 12.58
C SER A 961 8.27 -16.38 11.45
N ASP A 962 8.18 -17.06 10.31
CA ASP A 962 9.10 -17.04 9.17
C ASP A 962 8.51 -16.24 7.97
N ARG A 963 7.27 -15.70 8.12
CA ARG A 963 6.66 -14.74 7.17
C ARG A 963 7.57 -13.55 6.89
N THR A 964 8.50 -13.30 7.79
CA THR A 964 9.41 -12.17 7.82
C THR A 964 10.86 -12.60 7.89
N SER A 965 11.27 -13.55 7.06
CA SER A 965 12.69 -13.87 6.84
C SER A 965 13.47 -12.73 6.15
N PHE A 966 13.42 -11.56 6.78
CA PHE A 966 14.20 -10.36 6.57
C PHE A 966 15.13 -10.26 7.79
N ILE A 967 16.39 -9.90 7.54
CA ILE A 967 17.52 -10.37 8.36
C ILE A 967 17.67 -9.64 9.71
N LYS A 968 16.92 -8.57 9.96
CA LYS A 968 17.06 -7.77 11.18
C LYS A 968 15.74 -7.67 11.95
N ALA A 969 15.78 -8.20 13.17
CA ALA A 969 14.73 -8.06 14.17
C ALA A 969 14.31 -6.58 14.33
N GLY A 970 13.03 -6.29 14.14
CA GLY A 970 12.42 -4.96 14.22
C GLY A 970 12.18 -4.26 12.87
N GLU A 971 12.76 -4.75 11.76
CA GLU A 971 12.60 -4.15 10.41
C GLU A 971 11.65 -4.94 9.50
N GLU A 972 11.01 -6.00 10.02
CA GLU A 972 10.12 -6.88 9.28
C GLU A 972 8.85 -6.18 8.78
N ASN A 973 8.22 -5.39 9.65
CA ASN A 973 6.98 -4.69 9.36
C ASN A 973 7.17 -3.60 8.30
N LEU A 974 8.36 -3.00 8.24
CA LEU A 974 8.71 -2.01 7.21
C LEU A 974 8.79 -2.63 5.82
N ASN A 975 9.53 -3.72 5.66
CA ASN A 975 9.68 -4.35 4.33
C ASN A 975 8.33 -4.83 3.81
N LEU A 976 7.48 -5.34 4.69
CA LEU A 976 6.09 -5.62 4.38
C LEU A 976 5.37 -4.34 3.96
N HIS A 977 5.37 -3.29 4.77
CA HIS A 977 4.73 -2.02 4.43
C HIS A 977 5.18 -1.47 3.06
N LEU A 978 6.46 -1.57 2.72
CA LEU A 978 7.00 -1.14 1.42
C LEU A 978 6.51 -2.01 0.26
N PHE A 979 6.29 -3.30 0.46
CA PHE A 979 5.64 -4.16 -0.54
C PHE A 979 4.14 -3.85 -0.67
N ALA A 980 3.43 -3.61 0.43
CA ALA A 980 2.03 -3.16 0.38
C ALA A 980 1.93 -1.83 -0.38
N TYR A 981 2.78 -0.88 -0.03
CA TYR A 981 2.91 0.40 -0.73
C TYR A 981 3.20 0.19 -2.22
N ALA A 982 4.14 -0.70 -2.59
CA ALA A 982 4.43 -0.99 -4.00
C ALA A 982 3.20 -1.53 -4.74
N ILE A 983 2.41 -2.42 -4.12
CA ILE A 983 1.18 -2.99 -4.71
C ILE A 983 0.13 -1.91 -4.98
N GLU A 984 -0.02 -0.92 -4.10
CA GLU A 984 -1.01 0.16 -4.26
C GLU A 984 -0.73 1.06 -5.47
N TYR A 985 0.55 1.23 -5.83
CA TYR A 985 0.95 2.09 -6.95
C TYR A 985 1.36 1.30 -8.20
N GLU A 986 1.06 0.01 -8.21
CA GLU A 986 1.33 -0.83 -9.35
C GLU A 986 0.29 -0.68 -10.43
N SER A 987 0.78 -0.46 -11.65
CA SER A 987 -0.02 -0.39 -12.86
C SER A 987 0.22 -1.60 -13.75
N ALA A 988 -0.73 -1.88 -14.63
CA ALA A 988 -0.52 -2.84 -15.69
C ALA A 988 0.51 -2.28 -16.67
N GLY A 989 1.46 -3.11 -17.11
CA GLY A 989 2.38 -2.73 -18.18
C GLY A 989 1.61 -2.33 -19.44
N ASP A 990 2.21 -1.51 -20.31
CA ASP A 990 1.52 -0.98 -21.50
C ASP A 990 1.02 -2.07 -22.46
N TRP A 991 1.54 -3.29 -22.35
CA TRP A 991 0.97 -4.46 -23.02
C TRP A 991 -0.47 -4.72 -22.64
N TRP A 992 -0.93 -4.28 -21.48
CA TRP A 992 -2.31 -4.46 -21.05
C TRP A 992 -3.26 -3.64 -21.92
N TYR A 993 -2.86 -2.46 -22.41
CA TYR A 993 -3.69 -1.68 -23.35
C TYR A 993 -3.90 -2.38 -24.70
N LEU A 994 -3.12 -3.43 -24.99
CA LEU A 994 -3.09 -4.10 -26.27
C LEU A 994 -3.35 -5.61 -26.12
N PRO A 995 -4.15 -6.25 -26.97
CA PRO A 995 -4.35 -7.70 -26.86
C PRO A 995 -3.07 -8.56 -26.99
N SER A 996 -2.01 -8.04 -27.61
CA SER A 996 -0.74 -8.75 -27.81
C SER A 996 0.46 -7.90 -27.39
N SER A 997 1.44 -8.53 -26.75
CA SER A 997 2.71 -7.91 -26.36
C SER A 997 3.82 -8.05 -27.41
N SER A 998 3.51 -8.48 -28.64
CA SER A 998 4.50 -8.82 -29.68
C SER A 998 5.44 -7.65 -30.03
N TRP A 999 4.91 -6.42 -30.02
CA TRP A 999 5.64 -5.17 -30.27
C TRP A 999 6.80 -4.95 -29.30
N ILE A 1000 6.72 -5.48 -28.08
CA ILE A 1000 7.77 -5.37 -27.06
C ILE A 1000 9.05 -6.07 -27.52
N ASN A 1001 8.91 -7.21 -28.20
CA ASN A 1001 10.05 -8.01 -28.64
C ASN A 1001 10.95 -7.25 -29.61
N GLU A 1002 10.42 -6.26 -30.33
CA GLU A 1002 11.23 -5.40 -31.20
C GLU A 1002 12.15 -4.51 -30.34
N TRP A 1003 11.57 -3.57 -29.61
CA TRP A 1003 12.34 -2.53 -28.93
C TRP A 1003 13.12 -3.06 -27.71
N ALA A 1004 12.53 -3.94 -26.90
CA ALA A 1004 13.14 -4.43 -25.68
C ALA A 1004 14.33 -5.35 -25.97
N SER A 1005 14.28 -6.15 -27.03
CA SER A 1005 15.42 -6.98 -27.46
C SER A 1005 16.61 -6.13 -27.86
N SER A 1006 16.37 -5.04 -28.61
CA SER A 1006 17.45 -4.12 -29.02
C SER A 1006 18.05 -3.36 -27.85
N LEU A 1007 17.29 -3.17 -26.77
CA LEU A 1007 17.76 -2.52 -25.54
C LEU A 1007 18.57 -3.50 -24.67
N ASN A 1008 18.03 -4.70 -24.43
CA ASN A 1008 18.53 -5.64 -23.42
C ASN A 1008 19.57 -6.65 -23.93
N ALA A 1009 19.66 -6.87 -25.24
CA ALA A 1009 20.59 -7.86 -25.79
C ALA A 1009 22.07 -7.49 -25.54
N ALA A 1010 22.94 -8.50 -25.60
CA ALA A 1010 24.40 -8.31 -25.52
C ALA A 1010 24.95 -7.35 -26.59
N THR A 1011 24.27 -7.22 -27.74
CA THR A 1011 24.61 -6.25 -28.80
C THR A 1011 23.84 -4.93 -28.69
N GLY A 1012 23.01 -4.78 -27.67
CA GLY A 1012 22.14 -3.64 -27.43
C GLY A 1012 22.78 -2.59 -26.52
N VAL A 1013 21.94 -1.69 -26.01
CA VAL A 1013 22.37 -0.58 -25.15
C VAL A 1013 22.91 -1.11 -23.82
N ARG A 1014 22.17 -2.01 -23.18
CA ARG A 1014 22.55 -2.58 -21.87
C ARG A 1014 23.63 -3.64 -21.96
N GLY A 1015 23.86 -4.23 -23.13
CA GLY A 1015 25.04 -5.05 -23.42
C GLY A 1015 26.31 -4.23 -23.65
N GLY A 1016 26.19 -2.91 -23.66
CA GLY A 1016 27.29 -1.97 -23.84
C GLY A 1016 27.88 -1.93 -25.25
N GLN A 1017 27.09 -2.28 -26.26
CA GLN A 1017 27.55 -2.32 -27.66
C GLN A 1017 26.79 -1.33 -28.57
N MET A 1018 25.83 -0.58 -28.02
CA MET A 1018 25.03 0.43 -28.74
C MET A 1018 24.77 1.63 -27.84
N THR A 1019 24.92 2.86 -28.35
CA THR A 1019 24.55 4.06 -27.58
C THR A 1019 23.04 4.27 -27.57
N ALA A 1020 22.52 4.99 -26.57
CA ALA A 1020 21.12 5.41 -26.54
C ALA A 1020 20.75 6.22 -27.79
N SER A 1021 21.62 7.14 -28.21
CA SER A 1021 21.47 7.92 -29.45
C SER A 1021 21.40 7.06 -30.71
N ALA A 1022 22.24 6.02 -30.81
CA ALA A 1022 22.21 5.08 -31.92
C ALA A 1022 20.92 4.25 -31.92
N TRP A 1023 20.43 3.87 -30.73
CA TRP A 1023 19.19 3.11 -30.59
C TRP A 1023 17.99 3.86 -31.17
N PHE A 1024 17.81 5.14 -30.82
CA PHE A 1024 16.73 5.98 -31.36
C PHE A 1024 16.76 6.15 -32.89
N THR A 1025 17.93 5.95 -33.52
CA THR A 1025 18.10 6.11 -34.98
C THR A 1025 18.22 4.79 -35.74
N SER A 1026 18.27 3.65 -35.04
CA SER A 1026 18.51 2.30 -35.59
C SER A 1026 17.35 1.69 -36.42
N GLY A 1027 16.27 2.44 -36.63
CA GLY A 1027 15.03 1.96 -37.26
C GLY A 1027 14.15 1.12 -36.34
N ILE A 1028 14.50 1.00 -35.05
CA ILE A 1028 13.73 0.26 -34.04
C ILE A 1028 12.32 0.80 -33.87
N ILE A 1029 12.17 2.13 -33.89
CA ILE A 1029 10.88 2.82 -33.85
C ILE A 1029 10.01 2.38 -35.02
N ASN A 1030 10.58 2.38 -36.24
CA ASN A 1030 9.86 1.99 -37.45
C ASN A 1030 9.38 0.53 -37.41
N LYS A 1031 10.22 -0.38 -36.89
CA LYS A 1031 9.85 -1.80 -36.75
C LYS A 1031 8.75 -1.99 -35.72
N THR A 1032 8.89 -1.34 -34.56
CA THR A 1032 7.89 -1.42 -33.49
C THR A 1032 6.54 -0.89 -33.97
N ASN A 1033 6.51 0.26 -34.65
CA ASN A 1033 5.28 0.83 -35.21
C ASN A 1033 4.70 -0.03 -36.35
N GLN A 1034 5.53 -0.70 -37.13
CA GLN A 1034 5.05 -1.69 -38.10
C GLN A 1034 4.34 -2.86 -37.39
N VAL A 1035 4.93 -3.40 -36.32
CA VAL A 1035 4.32 -4.49 -35.55
C VAL A 1035 3.03 -4.05 -34.86
N LEU A 1036 2.98 -2.83 -34.32
CA LEU A 1036 1.73 -2.24 -33.81
C LEU A 1036 0.68 -2.18 -34.92
N ALA A 1037 1.01 -1.62 -36.08
CA ALA A 1037 0.05 -1.52 -37.19
C ALA A 1037 -0.43 -2.89 -37.70
N GLU A 1038 0.46 -3.88 -37.84
CA GLU A 1038 0.10 -5.22 -38.33
C GLU A 1038 -0.84 -5.98 -37.36
N ASN A 1039 -0.58 -5.89 -36.05
CA ASN A 1039 -1.39 -6.60 -35.06
C ASN A 1039 -2.70 -5.87 -34.76
N PHE A 1040 -2.71 -4.54 -34.77
CA PHE A 1040 -3.85 -3.77 -34.28
C PHE A 1040 -4.76 -3.24 -35.40
N SER A 1041 -4.29 -3.09 -36.64
CA SER A 1041 -5.18 -2.76 -37.79
C SER A 1041 -6.20 -3.87 -38.09
N TYR A 1042 -5.93 -5.11 -37.69
CA TYR A 1042 -6.86 -6.24 -37.84
C TYR A 1042 -8.15 -6.08 -37.00
N PHE A 1043 -8.10 -5.31 -35.91
CA PHE A 1043 -9.28 -5.03 -35.07
C PHE A 1043 -10.19 -3.94 -35.65
N TYR A 1044 -9.69 -3.20 -36.64
CA TYR A 1044 -10.35 -2.09 -37.32
C TYR A 1044 -10.58 -2.40 -38.80
N ASP A 1045 -11.23 -3.53 -39.12
CA ASP A 1045 -11.73 -3.72 -40.49
C ASP A 1045 -12.67 -2.54 -40.85
N ALA A 1046 -12.69 -2.13 -42.11
CA ALA A 1046 -13.41 -0.93 -42.56
C ALA A 1046 -14.91 -0.96 -42.21
N ALA A 1047 -15.48 -2.16 -42.04
CA ALA A 1047 -16.84 -2.35 -41.56
C ALA A 1047 -17.03 -2.00 -40.07
N ASN A 1048 -16.05 -2.32 -39.20
CA ASN A 1048 -16.07 -1.99 -37.77
C ASN A 1048 -15.73 -0.51 -37.51
N ILE A 1049 -14.88 0.10 -38.35
CA ILE A 1049 -14.61 1.54 -38.28
C ILE A 1049 -15.90 2.34 -38.49
N ILE A 1050 -16.75 1.93 -39.44
CA ILE A 1050 -18.05 2.57 -39.71
C ILE A 1050 -19.04 2.33 -38.57
N ASP A 1051 -19.09 1.11 -38.02
CA ASP A 1051 -20.00 0.77 -36.92
C ASP A 1051 -19.62 1.46 -35.58
N GLN A 1052 -18.33 1.61 -35.30
CA GLN A 1052 -17.84 2.43 -34.18
C GLN A 1052 -18.07 3.93 -34.41
N TRP A 1053 -17.96 4.39 -35.66
CA TRP A 1053 -18.36 5.73 -36.09
C TRP A 1053 -19.83 6.04 -35.78
N GLU A 1054 -20.72 5.09 -36.05
CA GLU A 1054 -22.15 5.21 -35.78
C GLU A 1054 -22.47 5.19 -34.27
N ARG A 1055 -21.63 4.53 -33.44
CA ARG A 1055 -21.77 4.50 -31.97
C ARG A 1055 -21.27 5.76 -31.27
N HIS A 1056 -20.12 6.32 -31.65
CA HIS A 1056 -19.49 7.45 -30.94
C HIS A 1056 -20.11 8.81 -31.27
N ILE A 1057 -20.66 8.98 -32.47
CA ILE A 1057 -21.26 10.27 -32.88
C ILE A 1057 -22.72 10.40 -32.40
N GLY A 1058 -23.31 9.32 -31.89
CA GLY A 1058 -24.74 9.24 -31.60
C GLY A 1058 -25.57 9.30 -32.89
N ALA A 1059 -26.69 8.61 -32.90
CA ALA A 1059 -27.62 8.58 -34.04
C ALA A 1059 -28.24 9.96 -34.40
N ASP A 1060 -27.94 11.03 -33.65
CA ASP A 1060 -28.62 12.32 -33.72
C ASP A 1060 -27.95 13.39 -34.61
N ILE A 1061 -26.78 13.13 -35.21
CA ILE A 1061 -26.12 14.10 -36.13
C ILE A 1061 -26.45 13.83 -37.62
N GLN A 1062 -27.26 12.82 -37.94
CA GLN A 1062 -27.80 12.62 -39.30
C GLN A 1062 -29.19 13.24 -39.55
N ALA A 1063 -29.68 14.16 -38.70
CA ALA A 1063 -30.96 14.86 -38.87
C ALA A 1063 -30.85 16.31 -39.36
#